data_AF-A0A952U3L9-F1
#
_entry.id   AF-A0A952U3L9-F1
#
_cell.length_a   1.000
_cell.length_b   1.000
_cell.length_c   1.000
_cell.angle_alpha   90.00
_cell.angle_beta   90.00
_cell.angle_gamma   90.00
#
_symmetry.space_group_name_H-M   'P 1'
#
loop_
_entity.id
_entity.type
_entity.pdbx_description
1 polymer ?
#
loop_
_entity_poly.entity_id
_entity_poly.type
_entity_poly.pdbx_seq_one_letter_code
_entity_poly.pdbx_strand_id
1 'polypeptide(L)'
;MGDIMPQLKTTIISLVKSRTSTVKTFKSVIACVISDAKNRRRYSAPPLVTHLASLISLRKKPGIFLLTSLLLSVGGTAYGQESLFDTMYDAGAQALLDRHYAEAEKKLKAALRESESFQAGDVRLQRALKALAETYDEERKFSLSEPLYRRILEGDEKSGAAGSLNLAADNTKLASNLQSQGRYEDSIPLFLKAVELFRSAEKSSAATESGKESLTWPGETESVALLQLSSAYSELGKSADAEKYLREALSVSEAARDPLSIGRSLDALGRNYIAQGRYEEAEAVLNRSIKEKKVVNEAAVRRLETSTSLLLFARLFDAQGKIEDALAMIETAYQMRKSSLPENDPRVYEPMLLRASIYRDLNCYKEAVEELEKGRELVEKAFGDESPRYAEFLRDLSADLVSSSQYAKAEPLLRKALAIDESTFGKESGEVSLDLNALGMFYIYQGKYAEAEPVYKRSLAITEKRFGPEHNDTAAALNNLAWLYVNQRKFADARPLIERGLAIRKKVLGEEHPVYARNLHNLANVALEERKFEEAQQLLEKALKIQKAVLGTKHQDTIATMRDLADLFHQNKKYSEAEDLYRAVLKYDEVSDDADRALVAADLENISRSLIEQSRGDEAKVFIDKAREIKAQLPGFNDGSEGHAISLGALKHDGNAPLKAVADKWALVVGISNFKDPSINLRFAAKDAVDFRNYLIFEANFKPDHVKLLTDQNASRDNIVAHLGDKWLRRVSRPDDLVVVYVSSHGTSARKEIGDANFIVAYETNMSNAVLSGIPMQFFTTGIKDLIDCERVVIIMDVCHGGALRQKSIESVIAESRPGSAKQSAEIAAAEKAKLEKLHPGSKALVRNPNMTISTAGSGDGLKIGSGQIILASSESDQVSWESKTYANGVFTRQLIESLRTNGENTSIQQAYRLMRGRVEQEVLRTRAEIQTPVMVQNSWHGGDVFLSVKPAAPRAVDGAQHSSLPGKTGAKSK
;
A
#
# COMPACT_ATOMS: atom_id res chain seq x y z
N MET A 1 -10.94 68.13 -15.02
CA MET A 1 -9.90 69.10 -14.57
C MET A 1 -10.32 70.57 -14.79
N GLY A 2 -10.88 70.93 -15.95
CA GLY A 2 -11.24 72.31 -16.31
C GLY A 2 -12.23 73.01 -15.37
N ASP A 3 -13.25 72.31 -14.87
CA ASP A 3 -14.31 72.92 -14.03
C ASP A 3 -13.97 72.97 -12.53
N ILE A 4 -13.02 72.17 -12.08
CA ILE A 4 -12.63 72.04 -10.66
C ILE A 4 -11.56 73.08 -10.29
N MET A 5 -10.69 73.42 -11.24
CA MET A 5 -9.57 74.33 -11.02
C MET A 5 -9.98 75.77 -10.61
N PRO A 6 -11.05 76.38 -11.15
CA PRO A 6 -11.48 77.73 -10.75
C PRO A 6 -12.02 77.78 -9.30
N GLN A 7 -12.74 76.74 -8.87
CA GLN A 7 -13.31 76.65 -7.52
C GLN A 7 -12.24 76.36 -6.47
N LEU A 8 -11.28 75.48 -6.80
CA LEU A 8 -10.13 75.21 -5.95
C LEU A 8 -9.24 76.45 -5.81
N LYS A 9 -9.03 77.19 -6.90
CA LYS A 9 -8.23 78.43 -6.92
C LYS A 9 -8.87 79.54 -6.08
N THR A 10 -10.19 79.72 -6.16
CA THR A 10 -10.93 80.72 -5.35
C THR A 10 -10.89 80.39 -3.86
N THR A 11 -11.01 79.10 -3.51
CA THR A 11 -10.92 78.61 -2.12
C THR A 11 -9.51 78.74 -1.54
N ILE A 12 -8.48 78.46 -2.36
CA ILE A 12 -7.07 78.61 -1.97
C ILE A 12 -6.69 80.09 -1.80
N ILE A 13 -7.17 81.00 -2.68
CA ILE A 13 -6.93 82.45 -2.55
C ILE A 13 -7.57 83.01 -1.28
N SER A 14 -8.75 82.51 -0.89
CA SER A 14 -9.42 82.83 0.37
C SER A 14 -8.60 82.39 1.60
N LEU A 15 -8.08 81.16 1.58
CA LEU A 15 -7.26 80.60 2.66
C LEU A 15 -5.89 81.29 2.81
N VAL A 16 -5.25 81.68 1.70
CA VAL A 16 -3.94 82.35 1.69
C VAL A 16 -4.01 83.80 2.21
N LYS A 17 -5.17 84.46 2.14
CA LYS A 17 -5.36 85.81 2.72
C LYS A 17 -5.46 85.82 4.25
N SER A 18 -5.72 84.67 4.88
CA SER A 18 -5.65 84.55 6.34
C SER A 18 -4.19 84.36 6.77
N ARG A 19 -3.54 85.45 7.20
CA ARG A 19 -2.11 85.47 7.56
C ARG A 19 -1.82 84.60 8.79
N THR A 20 -1.44 83.34 8.58
CA THR A 20 -0.78 82.51 9.59
C THR A 20 0.34 81.66 8.96
N SER A 21 1.32 81.29 9.79
CA SER A 21 2.55 80.54 9.45
C SER A 21 2.33 79.16 8.78
N THR A 22 1.07 78.74 8.63
CA THR A 22 0.62 77.46 8.06
C THR A 22 0.82 77.39 6.53
N VAL A 23 0.95 78.53 5.85
CA VAL A 23 1.03 78.60 4.37
C VAL A 23 2.30 77.97 3.79
N LYS A 24 3.43 77.99 4.52
CA LYS A 24 4.72 77.44 4.04
C LYS A 24 4.70 75.90 4.05
N THR A 25 4.12 75.29 5.08
CA THR A 25 3.92 73.84 5.20
C THR A 25 2.89 73.34 4.19
N PHE A 26 1.83 74.12 3.95
CA PHE A 26 0.78 73.77 2.98
C PHE A 26 1.28 73.78 1.53
N LYS A 27 2.16 74.73 1.17
CA LYS A 27 2.82 74.76 -0.15
C LYS A 27 3.72 73.54 -0.37
N SER A 28 4.45 73.08 0.65
CA SER A 28 5.32 71.90 0.53
C SER A 28 4.53 70.59 0.39
N VAL A 29 3.41 70.43 1.11
CA VAL A 29 2.56 69.24 0.99
C VAL A 29 1.87 69.18 -0.38
N ILE A 30 1.37 70.30 -0.88
CA ILE A 30 0.74 70.36 -2.21
C ILE A 30 1.78 70.13 -3.33
N ALA A 31 3.00 70.68 -3.18
CA ALA A 31 4.09 70.40 -4.12
C ALA A 31 4.47 68.91 -4.13
N CYS A 32 4.48 68.26 -2.96
CA CYS A 32 4.72 66.82 -2.83
C CYS A 32 3.62 65.98 -3.50
N VAL A 33 2.34 66.30 -3.24
CA VAL A 33 1.19 65.60 -3.84
C VAL A 33 1.11 65.81 -5.36
N ILE A 34 1.41 67.00 -5.86
CA ILE A 34 1.44 67.28 -7.31
C ILE A 34 2.64 66.59 -7.98
N SER A 35 3.78 66.52 -7.30
CA SER A 35 4.97 65.78 -7.77
C SER A 35 4.71 64.28 -7.80
N ASP A 36 4.04 63.74 -6.79
CA ASP A 36 3.68 62.32 -6.70
C ASP A 36 2.57 61.95 -7.71
N ALA A 37 1.62 62.85 -7.99
CA ALA A 37 0.60 62.67 -9.02
C ALA A 37 1.16 62.75 -10.47
N LYS A 38 2.22 63.52 -10.71
CA LYS A 38 2.89 63.58 -12.02
C LYS A 38 3.78 62.37 -12.31
N ASN A 39 4.24 61.66 -11.28
CA ASN A 39 5.22 60.57 -11.42
C ASN A 39 4.64 59.15 -11.41
N ARG A 40 3.31 58.95 -11.33
CA ARG A 40 2.72 57.60 -11.22
C ARG A 40 2.07 57.09 -12.50
N ARG A 41 2.81 56.26 -13.24
CA ARG A 41 2.28 55.08 -13.94
C ARG A 41 2.84 53.86 -13.21
N ARG A 42 1.97 53.04 -12.62
CA ARG A 42 2.24 51.79 -11.88
C ARG A 42 2.81 51.98 -10.46
N TYR A 43 1.99 51.67 -9.46
CA TYR A 43 2.26 50.90 -8.22
C TYR A 43 1.06 51.06 -7.27
N SER A 44 0.68 49.95 -6.64
CA SER A 44 -0.34 49.84 -5.58
C SER A 44 0.10 50.61 -4.32
N ALA A 45 -0.87 51.15 -3.57
CA ALA A 45 -0.64 52.07 -2.46
C ALA A 45 -0.14 51.40 -1.17
N PRO A 46 0.94 51.92 -0.55
CA PRO A 46 0.88 52.17 0.91
C PRO A 46 1.14 53.61 1.43
N PRO A 47 1.67 54.64 0.72
CA PRO A 47 2.15 55.84 1.44
C PRO A 47 1.07 56.91 1.68
N LEU A 48 -0.08 56.83 1.02
CA LEU A 48 -1.13 57.85 1.16
C LEU A 48 -1.86 57.75 2.51
N VAL A 49 -2.03 56.52 3.01
CA VAL A 49 -2.75 56.24 4.27
C VAL A 49 -1.92 56.69 5.48
N THR A 50 -0.59 56.56 5.43
CA THR A 50 0.32 57.01 6.49
C THR A 50 0.44 58.54 6.54
N HIS A 51 0.33 59.26 5.42
CA HIS A 51 0.25 60.73 5.39
C HIS A 51 -1.12 61.28 5.79
N LEU A 52 -2.22 60.56 5.51
CA LEU A 52 -3.56 60.91 5.99
C LEU A 52 -3.72 60.65 7.50
N ALA A 53 -3.09 59.59 8.03
CA ALA A 53 -3.07 59.31 9.47
C ALA A 53 -2.40 60.43 10.28
N SER A 54 -1.41 61.12 9.72
CA SER A 54 -0.77 62.28 10.37
C SER A 54 -1.72 63.48 10.50
N LEU A 55 -2.65 63.65 9.54
CA LEU A 55 -3.66 64.71 9.55
C LEU A 55 -4.82 64.43 10.54
N ILE A 56 -5.09 63.16 10.86
CA ILE A 56 -6.12 62.77 11.84
C ILE A 56 -5.76 63.25 13.26
N SER A 57 -4.47 63.41 13.58
CA SER A 57 -4.00 63.93 14.88
C SER A 57 -4.31 65.43 15.11
N LEU A 58 -4.73 66.17 14.07
CA LEU A 58 -5.00 67.62 14.12
C LEU A 58 -6.49 68.00 14.26
N ARG A 59 -7.35 67.04 14.64
CA ARG A 59 -8.83 67.13 14.72
C ARG A 59 -9.45 68.23 15.62
N LYS A 60 -8.69 69.16 16.20
CA LYS A 60 -9.20 70.17 17.16
C LYS A 60 -9.60 71.54 16.58
N LYS A 61 -9.68 71.71 15.25
CA LYS A 61 -10.13 72.98 14.64
C LYS A 61 -11.25 72.78 13.60
N PRO A 62 -12.36 73.55 13.68
CA PRO A 62 -13.57 73.33 12.86
C PRO A 62 -13.35 73.47 11.34
N GLY A 63 -12.32 74.23 10.90
CA GLY A 63 -11.99 74.37 9.48
C GLY A 63 -11.34 73.13 8.83
N ILE A 64 -10.70 72.25 9.61
CA ILE A 64 -10.07 71.02 9.09
C ILE A 64 -11.11 69.93 8.85
N PHE A 65 -12.19 69.93 9.64
CA PHE A 65 -13.30 68.96 9.52
C PHE A 65 -14.06 69.10 8.20
N LEU A 66 -14.28 70.34 7.74
CA LEU A 66 -14.89 70.62 6.44
C LEU A 66 -13.99 70.18 5.27
N LEU A 67 -12.67 70.33 5.38
CA LEU A 67 -11.74 69.95 4.31
C LEU A 67 -11.52 68.43 4.24
N THR A 68 -11.50 67.72 5.38
CA THR A 68 -11.48 66.25 5.39
C THR A 68 -12.79 65.67 4.88
N SER A 69 -13.92 66.29 5.21
CA SER A 69 -15.25 65.86 4.71
C SER A 69 -15.41 66.15 3.21
N LEU A 70 -14.85 67.27 2.72
CA LEU A 70 -14.82 67.59 1.29
C LEU A 70 -13.81 66.73 0.51
N LEU A 71 -12.68 66.33 1.11
CA LEU A 71 -11.74 65.38 0.50
C LEU A 71 -12.29 63.94 0.52
N LEU A 72 -13.06 63.57 1.54
CA LEU A 72 -13.83 62.32 1.56
C LEU A 72 -15.02 62.37 0.60
N SER A 73 -15.66 63.53 0.35
CA SER A 73 -16.76 63.64 -0.61
C SER A 73 -16.27 63.74 -2.06
N VAL A 74 -15.16 64.44 -2.32
CA VAL A 74 -14.53 64.52 -3.66
C VAL A 74 -13.76 63.23 -3.98
N GLY A 75 -13.21 62.55 -2.97
CA GLY A 75 -12.71 61.18 -3.09
C GLY A 75 -13.83 60.17 -3.28
N GLY A 76 -14.96 60.35 -2.59
CA GLY A 76 -16.16 59.50 -2.70
C GLY A 76 -16.91 59.61 -4.02
N THR A 77 -16.74 60.70 -4.78
CA THR A 77 -17.32 60.84 -6.14
C THR A 77 -16.37 60.43 -7.27
N ALA A 78 -15.13 60.04 -6.96
CA ALA A 78 -14.20 59.40 -7.90
C ALA A 78 -14.02 57.89 -7.66
N TYR A 79 -14.46 57.39 -6.50
CA TYR A 79 -14.58 55.96 -6.17
C TYR A 79 -16.04 55.51 -6.32
N GLY A 80 -16.51 55.44 -7.56
CA GLY A 80 -17.82 54.88 -7.90
C GLY A 80 -17.71 53.37 -8.11
N GLN A 81 -18.25 52.60 -7.15
CA GLN A 81 -18.43 51.14 -7.13
C GLN A 81 -17.14 50.30 -7.19
N GLU A 82 -16.72 49.76 -6.04
CA GLU A 82 -16.04 48.46 -6.05
C GLU A 82 -16.94 47.50 -6.83
N SER A 83 -16.45 46.99 -7.96
CA SER A 83 -17.25 46.07 -8.75
C SER A 83 -17.47 44.80 -7.93
N LEU A 84 -18.64 44.17 -8.05
CA LEU A 84 -18.93 42.89 -7.36
C LEU A 84 -17.81 41.86 -7.58
N PHE A 85 -17.18 41.92 -8.77
CA PHE A 85 -15.97 41.20 -9.11
C PHE A 85 -14.82 41.46 -8.12
N ASP A 86 -14.43 42.71 -7.86
CA ASP A 86 -13.26 43.04 -7.03
C ASP A 86 -13.46 42.53 -5.60
N THR A 87 -14.66 42.70 -5.04
CA THR A 87 -14.99 42.18 -3.70
C THR A 87 -14.92 40.65 -3.65
N MET A 88 -15.45 39.94 -4.66
CA MET A 88 -15.41 38.48 -4.72
C MET A 88 -14.00 37.95 -4.97
N TYR A 89 -13.26 38.60 -5.87
CA TYR A 89 -11.90 38.22 -6.21
C TYR A 89 -10.96 38.42 -5.03
N ASP A 90 -10.97 39.58 -4.38
CA ASP A 90 -10.06 39.87 -3.27
C ASP A 90 -10.35 38.97 -2.07
N ALA A 91 -11.64 38.73 -1.76
CA ALA A 91 -12.03 37.76 -0.73
C ALA A 91 -11.57 36.33 -1.09
N GLY A 92 -11.72 35.93 -2.36
CA GLY A 92 -11.29 34.62 -2.83
C GLY A 92 -9.77 34.45 -2.84
N ALA A 93 -9.02 35.46 -3.27
CA ALA A 93 -7.57 35.48 -3.26
C ALA A 93 -7.02 35.48 -1.83
N GLN A 94 -7.64 36.22 -0.91
CA GLN A 94 -7.29 36.18 0.49
C GLN A 94 -7.56 34.80 1.10
N ALA A 95 -8.73 34.21 0.81
CA ALA A 95 -9.03 32.84 1.24
C ALA A 95 -8.02 31.81 0.68
N LEU A 96 -7.54 31.99 -0.55
CA LEU A 96 -6.48 31.15 -1.13
C LEU A 96 -5.15 31.30 -0.35
N LEU A 97 -4.76 32.53 -0.03
CA LEU A 97 -3.56 32.80 0.79
C LEU A 97 -3.68 32.22 2.20
N ASP A 98 -4.88 32.29 2.77
CA ASP A 98 -5.22 31.73 4.08
C ASP A 98 -5.48 30.21 4.01
N ARG A 99 -5.41 29.61 2.81
CA ARG A 99 -5.60 28.18 2.51
C ARG A 99 -6.98 27.64 2.85
N HIS A 100 -7.99 28.52 2.88
CA HIS A 100 -9.39 28.14 2.94
C HIS A 100 -9.90 27.82 1.53
N TYR A 101 -9.41 26.72 0.94
CA TYR A 101 -9.60 26.42 -0.48
C TYR A 101 -11.08 26.32 -0.90
N ALA A 102 -11.94 25.75 -0.06
CA ALA A 102 -13.39 25.69 -0.35
C ALA A 102 -14.03 27.09 -0.44
N GLU A 103 -13.62 28.02 0.43
CA GLU A 103 -14.08 29.41 0.35
C GLU A 103 -13.47 30.12 -0.86
N ALA A 104 -12.17 29.95 -1.10
CA ALA A 104 -11.46 30.49 -2.25
C ALA A 104 -12.14 30.05 -3.56
N GLU A 105 -12.39 28.76 -3.73
CA GLU A 105 -13.07 28.18 -4.90
C GLU A 105 -14.46 28.82 -5.08
N LYS A 106 -15.27 28.88 -4.01
CA LYS A 106 -16.62 29.46 -4.08
C LYS A 106 -16.60 30.92 -4.53
N LYS A 107 -15.70 31.72 -3.95
CA LYS A 107 -15.59 33.17 -4.22
C LYS A 107 -15.00 33.43 -5.60
N LEU A 108 -13.95 32.70 -5.99
CA LEU A 108 -13.29 32.84 -7.29
C LEU A 108 -14.16 32.32 -8.44
N LYS A 109 -14.99 31.28 -8.23
CA LYS A 109 -16.03 30.89 -9.20
C LYS A 109 -17.05 32.00 -9.41
N ALA A 110 -17.47 32.70 -8.35
CA ALA A 110 -18.40 33.80 -8.46
C ALA A 110 -17.76 35.00 -9.18
N ALA A 111 -16.50 35.33 -8.85
CA ALA A 111 -15.72 36.35 -9.57
C ALA A 111 -15.54 35.98 -11.05
N LEU A 112 -15.28 34.71 -11.37
CA LEU A 112 -15.17 34.23 -12.75
C LEU A 112 -16.47 34.44 -13.53
N ARG A 113 -17.62 34.05 -12.98
CA ARG A 113 -18.94 34.26 -13.61
C ARG A 113 -19.22 35.72 -13.89
N GLU A 114 -18.92 36.59 -12.94
CA GLU A 114 -19.07 38.04 -13.13
C GLU A 114 -18.15 38.54 -14.24
N SER A 115 -16.90 38.05 -14.27
CA SER A 115 -15.92 38.47 -15.27
C SER A 115 -16.26 38.08 -16.70
N GLU A 116 -17.04 37.01 -16.89
CA GLU A 116 -17.53 36.56 -18.20
C GLU A 116 -18.56 37.52 -18.80
N SER A 117 -19.17 38.39 -17.99
CA SER A 117 -20.10 39.43 -18.46
C SER A 117 -19.39 40.68 -19.01
N PHE A 118 -18.08 40.81 -18.79
CA PHE A 118 -17.30 41.96 -19.26
C PHE A 118 -16.92 41.85 -20.75
N GLN A 119 -16.42 42.96 -21.31
CA GLN A 119 -16.00 43.01 -22.72
C GLN A 119 -14.86 42.02 -23.02
N ALA A 120 -14.84 41.49 -24.24
CA ALA A 120 -13.77 40.61 -24.70
C ALA A 120 -12.40 41.31 -24.57
N GLY A 121 -11.46 40.65 -23.89
CA GLY A 121 -10.11 41.19 -23.61
C GLY A 121 -9.96 41.88 -22.25
N ASP A 122 -10.97 41.86 -21.38
CA ASP A 122 -10.84 42.37 -20.00
C ASP A 122 -9.87 41.53 -19.16
N VAL A 123 -8.89 42.19 -18.54
CA VAL A 123 -7.84 41.57 -17.71
C VAL A 123 -8.42 40.84 -16.49
N ARG A 124 -9.61 41.23 -16.01
CA ARG A 124 -10.29 40.60 -14.87
C ARG A 124 -10.65 39.14 -15.13
N LEU A 125 -11.01 38.79 -16.37
CA LEU A 125 -11.27 37.41 -16.76
C LEU A 125 -10.02 36.55 -16.60
N GLN A 126 -8.88 37.02 -17.10
CA GLN A 126 -7.60 36.32 -16.97
C GLN A 126 -7.18 36.18 -15.50
N ARG A 127 -7.37 37.22 -14.69
CA ARG A 127 -7.09 37.16 -13.24
C ARG A 127 -7.93 36.09 -12.53
N ALA A 128 -9.24 36.08 -12.76
CA ALA A 128 -10.13 35.09 -12.14
C ALA A 128 -9.85 33.66 -12.60
N LEU A 129 -9.55 33.46 -13.89
CA LEU A 129 -9.14 32.16 -14.41
C LEU A 129 -7.86 31.65 -13.73
N LYS A 130 -6.83 32.50 -13.62
CA LYS A 130 -5.54 32.14 -13.00
C LYS A 130 -5.70 31.79 -11.52
N ALA A 131 -6.36 32.64 -10.75
CA ALA A 131 -6.56 32.40 -9.32
C ALA A 131 -7.39 31.13 -9.05
N LEU A 132 -8.43 30.86 -9.87
CA LEU A 132 -9.22 29.64 -9.74
C LEU A 132 -8.42 28.39 -10.15
N ALA A 133 -7.63 28.47 -11.22
CA ALA A 133 -6.76 27.38 -11.65
C ALA A 133 -5.70 27.04 -10.58
N GLU A 134 -5.10 28.05 -9.95
CA GLU A 134 -4.16 27.89 -8.84
C GLU A 134 -4.83 27.26 -7.61
N THR A 135 -6.06 27.69 -7.29
CA THR A 135 -6.83 27.07 -6.20
C THR A 135 -7.03 25.58 -6.45
N TYR A 136 -7.40 25.20 -7.68
CA TYR A 136 -7.55 23.81 -8.06
C TYR A 136 -6.25 23.02 -8.04
N ASP A 137 -5.13 23.56 -8.54
CA ASP A 137 -3.84 22.88 -8.48
C ASP A 137 -3.39 22.66 -7.03
N GLU A 138 -3.61 23.63 -6.14
CA GLU A 138 -3.31 23.46 -4.71
C GLU A 138 -4.14 22.34 -4.08
N GLU A 139 -5.39 22.15 -4.49
CA GLU A 139 -6.23 21.01 -4.07
C GLU A 139 -6.02 19.73 -4.88
N ARG A 140 -5.02 19.69 -5.78
CA ARG A 140 -4.77 18.59 -6.73
C ARG A 140 -5.96 18.29 -7.68
N LYS A 141 -6.82 19.27 -7.92
CA LYS A 141 -7.95 19.22 -8.87
C LYS A 141 -7.50 19.48 -10.31
N PHE A 142 -6.46 18.77 -10.77
CA PHE A 142 -5.75 19.06 -12.02
C PHE A 142 -6.64 18.99 -13.27
N SER A 143 -7.59 18.05 -13.29
CA SER A 143 -8.57 17.90 -14.38
C SER A 143 -9.51 19.11 -14.51
N LEU A 144 -9.74 19.85 -13.42
CA LEU A 144 -10.56 21.05 -13.40
C LEU A 144 -9.75 22.31 -13.76
N SER A 145 -8.45 22.36 -13.44
CA SER A 145 -7.56 23.47 -13.80
C SER A 145 -7.03 23.41 -15.24
N GLU A 146 -6.84 22.23 -15.84
CA GLU A 146 -6.41 22.09 -17.23
C GLU A 146 -7.22 22.96 -18.23
N PRO A 147 -8.58 22.88 -18.27
CA PRO A 147 -9.35 23.70 -19.20
C PRO A 147 -9.25 25.19 -18.91
N LEU A 148 -9.01 25.59 -17.65
CA LEU A 148 -8.78 26.99 -17.30
C LEU A 148 -7.45 27.48 -17.86
N TYR A 149 -6.37 26.71 -17.70
CA TYR A 149 -5.06 27.04 -18.28
C TYR A 149 -5.06 27.10 -19.80
N ARG A 150 -5.79 26.20 -20.47
CA ARG A 150 -5.97 26.29 -21.94
C ARG A 150 -6.66 27.59 -22.34
N ARG A 151 -7.73 27.98 -21.63
CA ARG A 151 -8.46 29.23 -21.88
C ARG A 151 -7.61 30.48 -21.57
N ILE A 152 -6.75 30.40 -20.55
CA ILE A 152 -5.75 31.44 -20.25
C ILE A 152 -4.82 31.63 -21.45
N LEU A 153 -4.19 30.55 -21.92
CA LEU A 153 -3.26 30.57 -23.06
C LEU A 153 -3.91 31.12 -24.33
N GLU A 154 -5.12 30.67 -24.68
CA GLU A 154 -5.84 31.19 -25.85
C GLU A 154 -6.08 32.71 -25.78
N GLY A 155 -6.38 33.23 -24.59
CA GLY A 155 -6.58 34.66 -24.38
C GLY A 155 -5.28 35.45 -24.50
N ASP A 156 -4.18 34.93 -23.93
CA ASP A 156 -2.87 35.56 -23.99
C ASP A 156 -2.32 35.59 -25.43
N GLU A 157 -2.50 34.51 -26.21
CA GLU A 157 -2.17 34.47 -27.63
C GLU A 157 -2.96 35.49 -28.47
N LYS A 158 -4.28 35.60 -28.23
CA LYS A 158 -5.16 36.56 -28.94
C LYS A 158 -4.88 38.02 -28.60
N SER A 159 -4.35 38.30 -27.40
CA SER A 159 -4.05 39.67 -26.94
C SER A 159 -2.83 40.31 -27.62
N GLY A 160 -2.14 39.59 -28.52
CA GLY A 160 -0.94 40.07 -29.19
C GLY A 160 0.31 40.03 -28.29
N ALA A 161 0.24 39.35 -27.14
CA ALA A 161 1.35 39.13 -26.21
C ALA A 161 2.34 38.06 -26.71
N ALA A 162 2.51 37.93 -28.03
CA ALA A 162 3.47 37.05 -28.67
C ALA A 162 4.89 37.49 -28.27
N GLY A 163 5.52 36.73 -27.36
CA GLY A 163 6.83 37.05 -26.78
C GLY A 163 6.82 37.59 -25.34
N SER A 164 5.67 37.60 -24.66
CA SER A 164 5.58 38.06 -23.26
C SER A 164 5.98 36.98 -22.24
N LEU A 165 6.59 37.41 -21.12
CA LEU A 165 6.92 36.55 -19.98
C LEU A 165 5.69 35.84 -19.38
N ASN A 166 4.50 36.42 -19.51
CA ASN A 166 3.25 35.82 -19.05
C ASN A 166 2.89 34.56 -19.85
N LEU A 167 3.03 34.61 -21.17
CA LEU A 167 2.77 33.45 -22.03
C LEU A 167 3.73 32.29 -21.71
N ALA A 168 4.99 32.60 -21.38
CA ALA A 168 5.97 31.61 -20.95
C ALA A 168 5.58 30.97 -19.59
N ALA A 169 5.16 31.80 -18.61
CA ALA A 169 4.70 31.32 -17.31
C ALA A 169 3.42 30.46 -17.42
N ASP A 170 2.47 30.86 -18.26
CA ASP A 170 1.21 30.11 -18.44
C ASP A 170 1.44 28.79 -19.19
N ASN A 171 2.37 28.74 -20.16
CA ASN A 171 2.80 27.48 -20.79
C ASN A 171 3.41 26.54 -19.74
N THR A 172 4.24 27.08 -18.85
CA THR A 172 4.84 26.31 -17.75
C THR A 172 3.76 25.74 -16.82
N LYS A 173 2.75 26.54 -16.47
CA LYS A 173 1.63 26.10 -15.61
C LYS A 173 0.80 24.99 -16.24
N LEU A 174 0.40 25.14 -17.51
CA LEU A 174 -0.32 24.06 -18.21
C LEU A 174 0.54 22.80 -18.31
N ALA A 175 1.83 22.94 -18.62
CA ALA A 175 2.74 21.82 -18.71
C ALA A 175 2.87 21.07 -17.38
N SER A 176 3.07 21.78 -16.25
CA SER A 176 3.11 21.19 -14.92
C SER A 176 1.78 20.53 -14.51
N ASN A 177 0.65 21.11 -14.91
CA ASN A 177 -0.66 20.47 -14.71
C ASN A 177 -0.76 19.13 -15.48
N LEU A 178 -0.34 19.09 -16.74
CA LEU A 178 -0.30 17.85 -17.54
C LEU A 178 0.64 16.81 -16.93
N GLN A 179 1.82 17.21 -16.44
CA GLN A 179 2.72 16.31 -15.70
C GLN A 179 2.04 15.73 -14.46
N SER A 180 1.30 16.54 -13.70
CA SER A 180 0.60 16.10 -12.49
C SER A 180 -0.52 15.09 -12.79
N GLN A 181 -0.96 15.03 -14.05
CA GLN A 181 -1.90 14.02 -14.56
C GLN A 181 -1.19 12.82 -15.23
N GLY A 182 0.13 12.70 -15.13
CA GLY A 182 0.93 11.63 -15.74
C GLY A 182 1.17 11.79 -17.24
N ARG A 183 0.74 12.91 -17.85
CA ARG A 183 0.86 13.20 -19.30
C ARG A 183 2.19 13.86 -19.61
N TYR A 184 3.29 13.18 -19.29
CA TYR A 184 4.64 13.73 -19.41
C TYR A 184 5.03 14.08 -20.86
N GLU A 185 4.66 13.25 -21.84
CA GLU A 185 4.96 13.50 -23.25
C GLU A 185 4.25 14.77 -23.77
N ASP A 186 2.99 14.97 -23.39
CA ASP A 186 2.21 16.16 -23.77
C ASP A 186 2.76 17.46 -23.14
N SER A 187 3.44 17.35 -21.98
CA SER A 187 4.00 18.50 -21.27
C SER A 187 5.30 19.02 -21.90
N ILE A 188 6.09 18.16 -22.55
CA ILE A 188 7.43 18.50 -23.06
C ILE A 188 7.39 19.64 -24.09
N PRO A 189 6.51 19.63 -25.13
CA PRO A 189 6.44 20.73 -26.09
C PRO A 189 6.12 22.08 -25.46
N LEU A 190 5.27 22.09 -24.42
CA LEU A 190 4.88 23.31 -23.72
C LEU A 190 6.03 23.88 -22.87
N PHE A 191 6.78 23.03 -22.16
CA PHE A 191 7.98 23.48 -21.44
C PHE A 191 9.07 23.99 -22.40
N LEU A 192 9.32 23.29 -23.50
CA LEU A 192 10.27 23.75 -24.51
C LEU A 192 9.84 25.11 -25.09
N LYS A 193 8.54 25.29 -25.32
CA LYS A 193 8.00 26.58 -25.76
C LYS A 193 8.17 27.67 -24.71
N ALA A 194 7.91 27.36 -23.44
CA ALA A 194 8.13 28.30 -22.34
C ALA A 194 9.60 28.75 -22.25
N VAL A 195 10.54 27.81 -22.31
CA VAL A 195 12.00 28.09 -22.30
C VAL A 195 12.40 28.97 -23.50
N GLU A 196 11.90 28.68 -24.70
CA GLU A 196 12.14 29.51 -25.89
C GLU A 196 11.63 30.95 -25.67
N LEU A 197 10.42 31.10 -25.13
CA LEU A 197 9.82 32.40 -24.86
C LEU A 197 10.61 33.18 -23.80
N PHE A 198 11.04 32.55 -22.69
CA PHE A 198 11.90 33.19 -21.69
C PHE A 198 13.20 33.72 -22.30
N ARG A 199 13.88 32.92 -23.11
CA ARG A 199 15.12 33.32 -23.81
C ARG A 199 14.91 34.46 -24.80
N SER A 200 13.78 34.45 -25.51
CA SER A 200 13.45 35.51 -26.46
C SER A 200 13.19 36.84 -25.75
N ALA A 201 12.53 36.80 -24.60
CA ALA A 201 12.26 37.97 -23.78
C ALA A 201 13.56 38.55 -23.19
N GLU A 202 14.49 37.70 -22.73
CA GLU A 202 15.80 38.12 -22.24
C GLU A 202 16.59 38.92 -23.29
N LYS A 203 16.71 38.38 -24.51
CA LYS A 203 17.40 39.04 -25.64
C LYS A 203 16.80 40.40 -25.98
N SER A 204 15.47 40.54 -25.86
CA SER A 204 14.79 41.82 -26.11
C SER A 204 15.00 42.86 -25.00
N SER A 205 15.09 42.41 -23.73
CA SER A 205 15.29 43.29 -22.57
C SER A 205 16.72 43.83 -22.44
N ALA A 206 17.72 43.01 -22.83
CA ALA A 206 19.15 43.38 -22.84
C ALA A 206 19.49 44.53 -23.80
N ALA A 207 18.59 44.88 -24.73
CA ALA A 207 18.74 45.99 -25.67
C ALA A 207 18.37 47.38 -25.09
N THR A 208 17.92 47.48 -23.83
CA THR A 208 17.50 48.76 -23.21
C THR A 208 18.24 49.04 -21.89
N GLU A 209 18.92 50.19 -21.78
CA GLU A 209 19.73 50.58 -20.60
C GLU A 209 18.93 50.71 -19.29
N SER A 210 17.62 50.96 -19.37
CA SER A 210 16.72 51.12 -18.23
C SER A 210 16.23 49.81 -17.58
N GLY A 211 16.56 48.65 -18.16
CA GLY A 211 16.03 47.34 -17.72
C GLY A 211 16.74 46.70 -16.52
N LYS A 212 17.84 47.29 -16.03
CA LYS A 212 18.74 46.65 -15.04
C LYS A 212 18.26 46.69 -13.59
N GLU A 213 17.26 47.49 -13.23
CA GLU A 213 16.98 47.79 -11.80
C GLU A 213 15.57 47.46 -11.29
N SER A 214 14.67 46.80 -12.05
CA SER A 214 13.26 46.65 -11.57
C SER A 214 12.48 45.38 -11.95
N LEU A 215 13.08 44.37 -12.58
CA LEU A 215 12.40 43.10 -12.87
C LEU A 215 13.22 41.93 -12.32
N THR A 216 12.55 41.01 -11.62
CA THR A 216 13.07 39.66 -11.33
C THR A 216 13.67 39.10 -12.62
N TRP A 217 14.92 38.67 -12.54
CA TRP A 217 15.70 38.27 -13.71
C TRP A 217 14.97 37.11 -14.44
N PRO A 218 14.76 37.15 -15.77
CA PRO A 218 14.07 36.08 -16.52
C PRO A 218 14.66 34.67 -16.31
N GLY A 219 15.93 34.59 -15.92
CA GLY A 219 16.63 33.34 -15.66
C GLY A 219 16.09 32.53 -14.46
N GLU A 220 15.47 33.15 -13.45
CA GLU A 220 14.85 32.38 -12.35
C GLU A 220 13.63 31.60 -12.84
N THR A 221 12.80 32.23 -13.67
CA THR A 221 11.62 31.57 -14.27
C THR A 221 12.01 30.55 -15.34
N GLU A 222 13.08 30.83 -16.10
CA GLU A 222 13.63 29.86 -17.06
C GLU A 222 14.20 28.63 -16.35
N SER A 223 14.95 28.81 -15.27
CA SER A 223 15.53 27.68 -14.52
C SER A 223 14.43 26.78 -13.97
N VAL A 224 13.35 27.35 -13.40
CA VAL A 224 12.19 26.57 -12.95
C VAL A 224 11.56 25.76 -14.09
N ALA A 225 11.37 26.35 -15.28
CA ALA A 225 10.84 25.63 -16.44
C ALA A 225 11.76 24.49 -16.89
N LEU A 226 13.09 24.70 -16.87
CA LEU A 226 14.08 23.65 -17.17
C LEU A 226 14.08 22.53 -16.13
N LEU A 227 13.92 22.86 -14.85
CA LEU A 227 13.79 21.86 -13.78
C LEU A 227 12.53 20.99 -14.00
N GLN A 228 11.39 21.60 -14.31
CA GLN A 228 10.15 20.86 -14.56
C GLN A 228 10.25 20.02 -15.85
N LEU A 229 10.85 20.56 -16.91
CA LEU A 229 11.15 19.81 -18.14
C LEU A 229 12.02 18.57 -17.86
N SER A 230 13.07 18.74 -17.07
CA SER A 230 13.95 17.63 -16.69
C SER A 230 13.20 16.56 -15.88
N SER A 231 12.25 16.97 -15.03
CA SER A 231 11.38 16.05 -14.29
C SER A 231 10.55 15.20 -15.25
N ALA A 232 9.99 15.78 -16.32
CA ALA A 232 9.26 15.03 -17.35
C ALA A 232 10.13 13.95 -18.00
N TYR A 233 11.37 14.29 -18.36
CA TYR A 233 12.31 13.32 -18.94
C TYR A 233 12.70 12.22 -17.94
N SER A 234 12.88 12.58 -16.67
CA SER A 234 13.19 11.62 -15.60
C SER A 234 12.08 10.59 -15.42
N GLU A 235 10.82 11.01 -15.41
CA GLU A 235 9.64 10.14 -15.30
C GLU A 235 9.46 9.21 -16.51
N LEU A 236 9.94 9.63 -17.68
CA LEU A 236 9.99 8.79 -18.89
C LEU A 236 11.21 7.86 -18.95
N GLY A 237 12.02 7.78 -17.88
CA GLY A 237 13.23 6.97 -17.82
C GLY A 237 14.40 7.50 -18.68
N LYS A 238 14.31 8.74 -19.17
CA LYS A 238 15.32 9.38 -20.03
C LYS A 238 16.31 10.19 -19.18
N SER A 239 17.05 9.49 -18.32
CA SER A 239 17.91 10.11 -17.30
C SER A 239 19.01 11.01 -17.86
N ALA A 240 19.56 10.69 -19.04
CA ALA A 240 20.58 11.52 -19.69
C ALA A 240 20.01 12.85 -20.21
N ASP A 241 18.80 12.84 -20.78
CA ASP A 241 18.11 14.06 -21.20
C ASP A 241 17.74 14.92 -19.99
N ALA A 242 17.27 14.29 -18.91
CA ALA A 242 17.00 14.97 -17.65
C ALA A 242 18.27 15.67 -17.11
N GLU A 243 19.40 14.96 -17.02
CA GLU A 243 20.67 15.54 -16.57
C GLU A 243 21.11 16.73 -17.42
N LYS A 244 20.96 16.65 -18.75
CA LYS A 244 21.28 17.74 -19.67
C LYS A 244 20.53 19.02 -19.30
N TYR A 245 19.20 18.94 -19.14
CA TYR A 245 18.38 20.11 -18.80
C TYR A 245 18.60 20.59 -17.37
N LEU A 246 18.93 19.69 -16.43
CA LEU A 246 19.32 20.07 -15.06
C LEU A 246 20.63 20.86 -15.01
N ARG A 247 21.63 20.46 -15.81
CA ARG A 247 22.89 21.21 -15.95
C ARG A 247 22.67 22.57 -16.60
N GLU A 248 21.76 22.64 -17.58
CA GLU A 248 21.34 23.90 -18.19
C GLU A 248 20.65 24.81 -17.16
N ALA A 249 19.72 24.27 -16.36
CA ALA A 249 19.07 24.99 -15.26
C ALA A 249 20.08 25.52 -14.24
N LEU A 250 21.08 24.70 -13.87
CA LEU A 250 22.16 25.12 -12.98
C LEU A 250 22.96 26.28 -13.57
N SER A 251 23.34 26.20 -14.85
CA SER A 251 24.09 27.26 -15.53
C SER A 251 23.32 28.58 -15.57
N VAL A 252 22.00 28.53 -15.82
CA VAL A 252 21.13 29.72 -15.80
C VAL A 252 21.07 30.32 -14.39
N SER A 253 20.89 29.48 -13.35
CA SER A 253 20.87 29.92 -11.95
C SER A 253 22.21 30.54 -11.51
N GLU A 254 23.34 29.99 -11.94
CA GLU A 254 24.67 30.52 -11.65
C GLU A 254 24.90 31.88 -12.33
N ALA A 255 24.43 32.05 -13.57
CA ALA A 255 24.47 33.33 -14.27
C ALA A 255 23.62 34.40 -13.58
N ALA A 256 22.46 34.01 -13.03
CA ALA A 256 21.59 34.87 -12.24
C ALA A 256 22.17 35.24 -10.87
N ARG A 257 23.16 34.48 -10.37
CA ARG A 257 23.78 34.62 -9.04
C ARG A 257 22.77 34.53 -7.90
N ASP A 258 21.73 33.71 -8.06
CA ASP A 258 20.74 33.45 -7.01
C ASP A 258 21.08 32.14 -6.26
N PRO A 259 21.51 32.21 -4.98
CA PRO A 259 21.86 31.02 -4.20
C PRO A 259 20.71 30.01 -4.05
N LEU A 260 19.46 30.48 -4.05
CA LEU A 260 18.29 29.60 -3.92
C LEU A 260 18.06 28.77 -5.19
N SER A 261 18.08 29.42 -6.36
CA SER A 261 17.94 28.75 -7.65
C SER A 261 19.13 27.82 -7.93
N ILE A 262 20.36 28.20 -7.54
CA ILE A 262 21.53 27.31 -7.63
C ILE A 262 21.31 26.07 -6.75
N GLY A 263 20.91 26.27 -5.49
CA GLY A 263 20.62 25.18 -4.56
C GLY A 263 19.53 24.23 -5.07
N ARG A 264 18.43 24.76 -5.62
CA ARG A 264 17.34 23.95 -6.18
C ARG A 264 17.78 23.14 -7.41
N SER A 265 18.60 23.71 -8.29
CA SER A 265 19.16 22.97 -9.43
C SER A 265 20.11 21.86 -8.99
N LEU A 266 20.93 22.10 -7.97
CA LEU A 266 21.82 21.09 -7.39
C LEU A 266 21.04 19.97 -6.67
N ASP A 267 19.98 20.32 -5.95
CA ASP A 267 19.07 19.35 -5.33
C ASP A 267 18.43 18.42 -6.38
N ALA A 268 17.98 18.98 -7.50
CA ALA A 268 17.37 18.23 -8.58
C ALA A 268 18.39 17.32 -9.31
N LEU A 269 19.64 17.79 -9.50
CA LEU A 269 20.77 16.95 -9.94
C LEU A 269 21.03 15.80 -8.95
N GLY A 270 21.06 16.10 -7.65
CA GLY A 270 21.26 15.10 -6.60
C GLY A 270 20.19 14.00 -6.66
N ARG A 271 18.91 14.38 -6.80
CA ARG A 271 17.81 13.44 -7.00
C ARG A 271 18.00 12.57 -8.24
N ASN A 272 18.41 13.17 -9.36
CA ASN A 272 18.63 12.45 -10.60
C ASN A 272 19.80 11.46 -10.50
N TYR A 273 20.88 11.81 -9.79
CA TYR A 273 22.00 10.90 -9.53
C TYR A 273 21.66 9.76 -8.55
N ILE A 274 20.86 10.03 -7.52
CA ILE A 274 20.34 8.97 -6.63
C ILE A 274 19.57 7.92 -7.45
N ALA A 275 18.67 8.37 -8.33
CA ALA A 275 17.90 7.48 -9.21
C ALA A 275 18.76 6.65 -10.17
N GLN A 276 19.98 7.12 -10.50
CA GLN A 276 20.95 6.41 -11.34
C GLN A 276 21.94 5.53 -10.54
N GLY A 277 21.87 5.51 -9.20
CA GLY A 277 22.86 4.83 -8.36
C GLY A 277 24.22 5.55 -8.27
N ARG A 278 24.32 6.80 -8.75
CA ARG A 278 25.55 7.61 -8.76
C ARG A 278 25.73 8.37 -7.44
N TYR A 279 25.91 7.62 -6.37
CA TYR A 279 25.81 8.13 -5.00
C TYR A 279 26.88 9.16 -4.61
N GLU A 280 28.13 8.99 -5.04
CA GLU A 280 29.21 9.94 -4.75
C GLU A 280 28.94 11.31 -5.40
N GLU A 281 28.45 11.29 -6.64
CA GLU A 281 28.09 12.52 -7.36
C GLU A 281 26.87 13.20 -6.74
N ALA A 282 25.88 12.41 -6.31
CA ALA A 282 24.72 12.91 -5.57
C ALA A 282 25.15 13.60 -4.27
N GLU A 283 26.03 12.97 -3.49
CA GLU A 283 26.56 13.55 -2.25
C GLU A 283 27.32 14.85 -2.51
N ALA A 284 28.15 14.90 -3.55
CA ALA A 284 28.91 16.09 -3.90
C ALA A 284 28.00 17.29 -4.26
N VAL A 285 26.97 17.08 -5.08
CA VAL A 285 26.04 18.17 -5.47
C VAL A 285 25.14 18.59 -4.31
N LEU A 286 24.70 17.67 -3.46
CA LEU A 286 23.87 17.99 -2.28
C LEU A 286 24.67 18.76 -1.22
N ASN A 287 25.93 18.40 -0.99
CA ASN A 287 26.84 19.16 -0.13
C ASN A 287 27.06 20.59 -0.65
N ARG A 288 27.23 20.73 -1.98
CA ARG A 288 27.30 22.04 -2.62
C ARG A 288 25.99 22.82 -2.45
N SER A 289 24.84 22.19 -2.62
CA SER A 289 23.51 22.82 -2.44
C SER A 289 23.37 23.45 -1.04
N ILE A 290 23.70 22.70 0.01
CA ILE A 290 23.66 23.20 1.39
C ILE A 290 24.62 24.38 1.57
N LYS A 291 25.82 24.33 0.98
CA LYS A 291 26.81 25.42 1.06
C LYS A 291 26.29 26.71 0.41
N GLU A 292 25.66 26.63 -0.75
CA GLU A 292 25.06 27.79 -1.42
C GLU A 292 23.89 28.36 -0.61
N LYS A 293 23.02 27.50 -0.07
CA LYS A 293 21.88 27.95 0.76
C LYS A 293 22.30 28.59 2.08
N LYS A 294 23.48 28.26 2.62
CA LYS A 294 23.99 28.86 3.87
C LYS A 294 24.16 30.37 3.80
N VAL A 295 24.43 30.94 2.62
CA VAL A 295 24.63 32.39 2.46
C VAL A 295 23.31 33.19 2.41
N VAL A 296 22.15 32.53 2.42
CA VAL A 296 20.84 33.18 2.45
C VAL A 296 20.62 33.85 3.81
N ASN A 297 20.33 35.15 3.80
CA ASN A 297 20.19 35.97 5.01
C ASN A 297 18.94 35.61 5.84
N GLU A 298 17.82 35.33 5.18
CA GLU A 298 16.56 35.04 5.85
C GLU A 298 16.61 33.65 6.50
N ALA A 299 16.71 33.62 7.83
CA ALA A 299 16.96 32.39 8.58
C ALA A 299 15.85 31.34 8.41
N ALA A 300 14.59 31.77 8.28
CA ALA A 300 13.45 30.87 8.07
C ALA A 300 13.52 30.21 6.68
N VAL A 301 13.71 31.00 5.62
CA VAL A 301 13.90 30.51 4.24
C VAL A 301 15.11 29.59 4.14
N ARG A 302 16.25 29.99 4.73
CA ARG A 302 17.46 29.16 4.78
C ARG A 302 17.20 27.81 5.45
N ARG A 303 16.53 27.79 6.61
CA ARG A 303 16.19 26.54 7.31
C ARG A 303 15.28 25.66 6.47
N LEU A 304 14.25 26.24 5.87
CA LEU A 304 13.31 25.51 5.01
C LEU A 304 14.03 24.87 3.81
N GLU A 305 14.80 25.66 3.07
CA GLU A 305 15.49 25.19 1.87
C GLU A 305 16.60 24.17 2.20
N THR A 306 17.27 24.34 3.34
CA THR A 306 18.23 23.34 3.85
C THR A 306 17.52 22.04 4.23
N SER A 307 16.33 22.12 4.86
CA SER A 307 15.56 20.93 5.21
C SER A 307 15.19 20.08 3.99
N THR A 308 14.91 20.71 2.84
CA THR A 308 14.66 19.99 1.58
C THR A 308 15.89 19.22 1.10
N SER A 309 17.09 19.79 1.19
CA SER A 309 18.34 19.08 0.88
C SER A 309 18.60 17.93 1.86
N LEU A 310 18.25 18.09 3.15
CA LEU A 310 18.36 17.01 4.13
C LEU A 310 17.43 15.83 3.82
N LEU A 311 16.21 16.08 3.34
CA LEU A 311 15.32 15.01 2.88
C LEU A 311 15.89 14.27 1.65
N LEU A 312 16.65 14.95 0.79
CA LEU A 312 17.37 14.29 -0.31
C LEU A 312 18.57 13.48 0.18
N PHE A 313 19.30 13.96 1.19
CA PHE A 313 20.31 13.15 1.89
C PHE A 313 19.69 11.92 2.55
N ALA A 314 18.49 12.04 3.14
CA ALA A 314 17.80 10.89 3.68
C ALA A 314 17.51 9.83 2.60
N ARG A 315 17.02 10.25 1.42
CA ARG A 315 16.83 9.34 0.27
C ARG A 315 18.13 8.75 -0.25
N LEU A 316 19.22 9.51 -0.23
CA LEU A 316 20.54 9.01 -0.60
C LEU A 316 21.01 7.91 0.36
N PHE A 317 20.90 8.15 1.67
CA PHE A 317 21.30 7.19 2.69
C PHE A 317 20.41 5.95 2.70
N ASP A 318 19.10 6.12 2.51
CA ASP A 318 18.17 5.01 2.30
C ASP A 318 18.55 4.15 1.09
N ALA A 319 18.85 4.77 -0.06
CA ALA A 319 19.34 4.06 -1.26
C ALA A 319 20.71 3.38 -1.06
N GLN A 320 21.50 3.81 -0.07
CA GLN A 320 22.76 3.17 0.35
C GLN A 320 22.56 2.09 1.43
N GLY A 321 21.36 1.92 1.97
CA GLY A 321 21.06 1.04 3.11
C GLY A 321 21.44 1.62 4.49
N LYS A 322 21.84 2.90 4.57
CA LYS A 322 22.20 3.59 5.81
C LYS A 322 20.95 4.15 6.50
N ILE A 323 20.12 3.26 7.02
CA ILE A 323 18.79 3.60 7.54
C ILE A 323 18.86 4.57 8.73
N GLU A 324 19.78 4.38 9.67
CA GLU A 324 19.91 5.25 10.85
C GLU A 324 20.24 6.70 10.45
N ASP A 325 21.18 6.88 9.53
CA ASP A 325 21.54 8.19 8.99
C ASP A 325 20.36 8.83 8.25
N ALA A 326 19.61 8.04 7.47
CA ALA A 326 18.42 8.51 6.77
C ALA A 326 17.37 9.03 7.75
N LEU A 327 17.06 8.27 8.80
CA LEU A 327 16.09 8.65 9.83
C LEU A 327 16.54 9.89 10.61
N ALA A 328 17.84 10.03 10.90
CA ALA A 328 18.41 11.21 11.56
C ALA A 328 18.29 12.47 10.69
N MET A 329 18.53 12.38 9.39
CA MET A 329 18.33 13.48 8.45
C MET A 329 16.85 13.91 8.39
N ILE A 330 15.92 12.95 8.38
CA ILE A 330 14.48 13.22 8.38
C ILE A 330 14.06 13.92 9.67
N GLU A 331 14.52 13.44 10.83
CA GLU A 331 14.21 14.08 12.11
C GLU A 331 14.73 15.51 12.17
N THR A 332 15.95 15.74 11.72
CA THR A 332 16.53 17.08 11.64
C THR A 332 15.70 17.99 10.72
N ALA A 333 15.32 17.50 9.53
CA ALA A 333 14.47 18.24 8.59
C ALA A 333 13.09 18.56 9.20
N TYR A 334 12.48 17.61 9.91
CA TYR A 334 11.21 17.80 10.60
C TYR A 334 11.28 18.91 11.64
N GLN A 335 12.28 18.88 12.55
CA GLN A 335 12.46 19.92 13.57
C GLN A 335 12.72 21.30 12.94
N MET A 336 13.47 21.36 11.84
CA MET A 336 13.71 22.60 11.11
C MET A 336 12.42 23.18 10.51
N ARG A 337 11.56 22.34 9.93
CA ARG A 337 10.28 22.78 9.34
C ARG A 337 9.28 23.17 10.42
N LYS A 338 9.13 22.36 11.46
CA LYS A 338 8.25 22.62 12.61
C LYS A 338 8.57 23.95 13.31
N SER A 339 9.84 24.32 13.41
CA SER A 339 10.26 25.60 14.02
C SER A 339 10.20 26.81 13.08
N SER A 340 10.04 26.58 11.77
CA SER A 340 10.08 27.64 10.75
C SER A 340 8.74 27.91 10.09
N LEU A 341 7.75 27.03 10.28
CA LEU A 341 6.45 27.08 9.62
C LEU A 341 5.31 26.95 10.63
N PRO A 342 4.12 27.51 10.32
CA PRO A 342 2.90 27.20 11.06
C PRO A 342 2.61 25.69 11.10
N GLU A 343 1.97 25.22 12.16
CA GLU A 343 1.66 23.79 12.37
C GLU A 343 0.77 23.19 11.27
N ASN A 344 -0.10 24.01 10.66
CA ASN A 344 -0.96 23.62 9.54
C ASN A 344 -0.27 23.74 8.16
N ASP A 345 1.02 24.06 8.09
CA ASP A 345 1.72 24.12 6.80
C ASP A 345 2.02 22.69 6.31
N PRO A 346 1.64 22.33 5.08
CA PRO A 346 1.85 20.99 4.54
C PRO A 346 3.28 20.50 4.52
N ARG A 347 4.24 21.42 4.42
CA ARG A 347 5.66 21.05 4.41
C ARG A 347 6.09 20.49 5.77
N VAL A 348 5.36 20.76 6.86
CA VAL A 348 5.65 20.19 8.18
C VAL A 348 5.49 18.67 8.21
N TYR A 349 4.51 18.11 7.47
CA TYR A 349 4.24 16.67 7.50
C TYR A 349 5.03 15.86 6.44
N GLU A 350 5.60 16.49 5.40
CA GLU A 350 6.36 15.78 4.35
C GLU A 350 7.52 14.90 4.88
N PRO A 351 8.31 15.31 5.89
CA PRO A 351 9.30 14.43 6.53
C PRO A 351 8.69 13.15 7.13
N MET A 352 7.47 13.24 7.68
CA MET A 352 6.76 12.10 8.26
C MET A 352 6.34 11.11 7.17
N LEU A 353 5.88 11.60 6.01
CA LEU A 353 5.57 10.74 4.86
C LEU A 353 6.83 10.02 4.33
N LEU A 354 7.97 10.71 4.28
CA LEU A 354 9.22 10.08 3.88
C LEU A 354 9.65 9.00 4.88
N ARG A 355 9.53 9.28 6.18
CA ARG A 355 9.82 8.29 7.24
C ARG A 355 8.93 7.06 7.12
N ALA A 356 7.62 7.27 6.96
CA ALA A 356 6.66 6.18 6.75
C ALA A 356 7.00 5.38 5.50
N SER A 357 7.44 6.03 4.42
CA SER A 357 7.90 5.33 3.21
C SER A 357 9.10 4.42 3.49
N ILE A 358 10.13 4.90 4.19
CA ILE A 358 11.29 4.08 4.56
C ILE A 358 10.85 2.90 5.42
N TYR A 359 9.95 3.11 6.38
CA TYR A 359 9.40 2.01 7.17
C TYR A 359 8.64 0.99 6.31
N ARG A 360 7.90 1.41 5.28
CA ARG A 360 7.26 0.48 4.32
C ARG A 360 8.28 -0.33 3.55
N ASP A 361 9.36 0.30 3.08
CA ASP A 361 10.42 -0.37 2.32
C ASP A 361 11.15 -1.41 3.18
N LEU A 362 11.21 -1.18 4.50
CA LEU A 362 11.70 -2.12 5.50
C LEU A 362 10.66 -3.16 5.97
N ASN A 363 9.43 -3.11 5.45
CA ASN A 363 8.27 -3.91 5.90
C ASN A 363 7.85 -3.67 7.37
N CYS A 364 8.28 -2.56 7.96
CA CYS A 364 7.91 -2.06 9.28
C CYS A 364 6.57 -1.30 9.24
N TYR A 365 5.51 -1.98 8.82
CA TYR A 365 4.20 -1.33 8.60
C TYR A 365 3.56 -0.80 9.89
N LYS A 366 3.91 -1.32 11.07
CA LYS A 366 3.37 -0.80 12.34
C LYS A 366 3.94 0.58 12.63
N GLU A 367 5.24 0.74 12.46
CA GLU A 367 5.98 1.99 12.62
C GLU A 367 5.52 3.02 11.57
N ALA A 368 5.29 2.58 10.32
CA ALA A 368 4.70 3.43 9.29
C ALA A 368 3.30 3.93 9.70
N VAL A 369 2.42 3.05 10.18
CA VAL A 369 1.08 3.42 10.68
C VAL A 369 1.17 4.38 11.86
N GLU A 370 2.03 4.12 12.83
CA GLU A 370 2.21 5.01 13.99
C GLU A 370 2.65 6.40 13.56
N GLU A 371 3.53 6.50 12.57
CA GLU A 371 4.01 7.79 12.08
C GLU A 371 2.93 8.53 11.29
N LEU A 372 2.17 7.84 10.45
CA LEU A 372 1.05 8.43 9.71
C LEU A 372 -0.08 8.85 10.66
N GLU A 373 -0.46 8.04 11.65
CA GLU A 373 -1.50 8.42 12.61
C GLU A 373 -1.13 9.68 13.41
N LYS A 374 0.16 9.89 13.75
CA LYS A 374 0.61 11.17 14.35
C LYS A 374 0.40 12.37 13.42
N GLY A 375 0.59 12.18 12.11
CA GLY A 375 0.45 13.22 11.10
C GLY A 375 -0.99 13.48 10.66
N ARG A 376 -1.92 12.56 10.95
CA ARG A 376 -3.29 12.61 10.43
C ARG A 376 -4.04 13.88 10.83
N GLU A 377 -3.99 14.27 12.10
CA GLU A 377 -4.66 15.49 12.57
C GLU A 377 -4.04 16.75 11.95
N LEU A 378 -2.72 16.74 11.70
CA LEU A 378 -2.02 17.86 11.05
C LEU A 378 -2.47 18.00 9.59
N VAL A 379 -2.57 16.90 8.86
CA VAL A 379 -3.05 16.89 7.47
C VAL A 379 -4.52 17.31 7.40
N GLU A 380 -5.36 16.84 8.32
CA GLU A 380 -6.77 17.26 8.41
C GLU A 380 -6.89 18.76 8.69
N LYS A 381 -6.12 19.31 9.62
CA LYS A 381 -6.09 20.76 9.89
C LYS A 381 -5.51 21.58 8.73
N ALA A 382 -4.56 21.02 7.98
CA ALA A 382 -3.89 21.71 6.88
C ALA A 382 -4.79 21.87 5.64
N PHE A 383 -5.68 20.91 5.38
CA PHE A 383 -6.47 20.88 4.15
C PHE A 383 -7.99 20.85 4.35
N GLY A 384 -8.46 20.46 5.53
CA GLY A 384 -9.85 20.13 5.79
C GLY A 384 -10.16 18.65 5.52
N ASP A 385 -11.22 18.15 6.16
CA ASP A 385 -11.57 16.72 6.17
C ASP A 385 -12.36 16.25 4.93
N GLU A 386 -12.73 17.18 4.05
CA GLU A 386 -13.33 16.96 2.73
C GLU A 386 -12.33 17.21 1.58
N SER A 387 -11.05 17.47 1.87
CA SER A 387 -10.06 17.75 0.82
C SER A 387 -9.58 16.47 0.12
N PRO A 388 -9.40 16.46 -1.22
CA PRO A 388 -8.75 15.36 -1.94
C PRO A 388 -7.35 15.01 -1.41
N ARG A 389 -6.62 15.98 -0.85
CA ARG A 389 -5.32 15.72 -0.22
C ARG A 389 -5.45 14.90 1.06
N TYR A 390 -6.53 15.11 1.81
CA TYR A 390 -6.83 14.28 2.97
C TYR A 390 -7.30 12.88 2.53
N ALA A 391 -8.08 12.77 1.44
CA ALA A 391 -8.46 11.48 0.87
C ALA A 391 -7.23 10.65 0.45
N GLU A 392 -6.27 11.25 -0.26
CA GLU A 392 -5.01 10.60 -0.63
C GLU A 392 -4.24 10.10 0.60
N PHE A 393 -4.12 10.94 1.62
CA PHE A 393 -3.49 10.58 2.88
C PHE A 393 -4.19 9.39 3.56
N LEU A 394 -5.54 9.41 3.61
CA LEU A 394 -6.33 8.32 4.18
C LEU A 394 -6.15 7.02 3.38
N ARG A 395 -6.07 7.09 2.05
CA ARG A 395 -5.82 5.93 1.19
C ARG A 395 -4.46 5.29 1.49
N ASP A 396 -3.42 6.10 1.63
CA ASP A 396 -2.07 5.63 1.95
C ASP A 396 -1.98 5.04 3.37
N LEU A 397 -2.51 5.73 4.38
CA LEU A 397 -2.62 5.20 5.75
C LEU A 397 -3.39 3.88 5.78
N SER A 398 -4.46 3.78 4.99
CA SER A 398 -5.25 2.55 4.92
C SER A 398 -4.49 1.39 4.30
N ALA A 399 -3.65 1.63 3.30
CA ALA A 399 -2.79 0.60 2.72
C ALA A 399 -1.81 0.05 3.76
N ASP A 400 -1.28 0.92 4.63
CA ASP A 400 -0.39 0.53 5.73
C ASP A 400 -1.15 -0.18 6.88
N LEU A 401 -2.39 0.22 7.14
CA LEU A 401 -3.28 -0.49 8.06
C LEU A 401 -3.63 -1.88 7.54
N VAL A 402 -3.88 -2.05 6.23
CA VAL A 402 -4.08 -3.37 5.59
C VAL A 402 -2.83 -4.21 5.70
N SER A 403 -1.67 -3.63 5.44
CA SER A 403 -0.37 -4.30 5.51
C SER A 403 0.06 -4.63 6.94
N SER A 404 -0.49 -3.95 7.95
CA SER A 404 -0.35 -4.28 9.37
C SER A 404 -1.54 -5.07 9.95
N SER A 405 -2.52 -5.42 9.10
CA SER A 405 -3.74 -6.19 9.39
C SER A 405 -4.69 -5.61 10.42
N GLN A 406 -4.67 -4.29 10.52
CA GLN A 406 -5.67 -3.51 11.22
C GLN A 406 -6.88 -3.24 10.30
N TYR A 407 -7.50 -4.30 9.79
CA TYR A 407 -8.58 -4.20 8.78
C TYR A 407 -9.79 -3.40 9.28
N ALA A 408 -10.15 -3.54 10.57
CA ALA A 408 -11.24 -2.81 11.19
C ALA A 408 -11.03 -1.28 11.18
N LYS A 409 -9.77 -0.82 11.20
CA LYS A 409 -9.42 0.60 11.06
C LYS A 409 -9.33 1.03 9.61
N ALA A 410 -8.85 0.17 8.71
CA ALA A 410 -8.63 0.50 7.30
C ALA A 410 -9.93 0.76 6.52
N GLU A 411 -10.97 -0.07 6.70
CA GLU A 411 -12.22 0.04 5.91
C GLU A 411 -12.89 1.42 6.00
N PRO A 412 -13.14 2.00 7.20
CA PRO A 412 -13.82 3.29 7.29
C PRO A 412 -12.99 4.42 6.66
N LEU A 413 -11.66 4.34 6.70
CA LEU A 413 -10.77 5.34 6.10
C LEU A 413 -10.78 5.25 4.57
N LEU A 414 -10.71 4.04 3.99
CA LEU A 414 -10.86 3.83 2.54
C LEU A 414 -12.22 4.31 2.03
N ARG A 415 -13.30 4.04 2.78
CA ARG A 415 -14.64 4.51 2.41
C ARG A 415 -14.76 6.03 2.51
N LYS A 416 -14.11 6.66 3.49
CA LYS A 416 -14.06 8.14 3.60
C LYS A 416 -13.29 8.74 2.43
N ALA A 417 -12.12 8.21 2.08
CA ALA A 417 -11.35 8.65 0.91
C ALA A 417 -12.19 8.56 -0.38
N LEU A 418 -12.78 7.38 -0.64
CA LEU A 418 -13.65 7.16 -1.80
C LEU A 418 -14.83 8.14 -1.85
N ALA A 419 -15.47 8.43 -0.72
CA ALA A 419 -16.59 9.38 -0.67
C ALA A 419 -16.15 10.81 -1.00
N ILE A 420 -15.00 11.24 -0.49
CA ILE A 420 -14.42 12.56 -0.79
C ILE A 420 -14.13 12.68 -2.29
N ASP A 421 -13.43 11.69 -2.86
CA ASP A 421 -13.04 11.74 -4.28
C ASP A 421 -14.25 11.58 -5.22
N GLU A 422 -15.22 10.73 -4.89
CA GLU A 422 -16.48 10.65 -5.66
C GLU A 422 -17.27 11.96 -5.64
N SER A 423 -17.27 12.67 -4.50
CA SER A 423 -17.96 13.96 -4.38
C SER A 423 -17.24 15.09 -5.11
N THR A 424 -15.90 15.05 -5.13
CA THR A 424 -15.08 16.13 -5.69
C THR A 424 -14.91 16.00 -7.20
N PHE A 425 -14.60 14.79 -7.68
CA PHE A 425 -14.23 14.54 -9.08
C PHE A 425 -15.34 13.81 -9.87
N GLY A 426 -16.35 13.30 -9.17
CA GLY A 426 -17.37 12.45 -9.74
C GLY A 426 -16.98 10.97 -9.76
N LYS A 427 -17.98 10.11 -9.88
CA LYS A 427 -17.84 8.64 -9.76
C LYS A 427 -16.97 7.96 -10.81
N GLU A 428 -16.62 8.67 -11.88
CA GLU A 428 -15.91 8.16 -13.05
C GLU A 428 -14.50 8.79 -13.18
N SER A 429 -13.96 9.32 -12.08
CA SER A 429 -12.64 9.96 -12.06
C SER A 429 -11.52 8.95 -11.78
N GLY A 430 -10.31 9.27 -12.23
CA GLY A 430 -9.12 8.43 -11.99
C GLY A 430 -8.72 8.37 -10.51
N GLU A 431 -9.01 9.40 -9.73
CA GLU A 431 -8.80 9.44 -8.28
C GLU A 431 -9.68 8.38 -7.60
N VAL A 432 -10.97 8.32 -7.97
CA VAL A 432 -11.88 7.24 -7.56
C VAL A 432 -11.33 5.85 -7.97
N SER A 433 -10.68 5.74 -9.12
CA SER A 433 -10.04 4.49 -9.53
C SER A 433 -8.95 4.03 -8.57
N LEU A 434 -8.16 4.96 -8.02
CA LEU A 434 -7.10 4.66 -7.04
C LEU A 434 -7.70 4.16 -5.72
N ASP A 435 -8.77 4.80 -5.24
CA ASP A 435 -9.49 4.37 -4.04
C ASP A 435 -10.12 2.99 -4.20
N LEU A 436 -10.74 2.74 -5.37
CA LEU A 436 -11.29 1.43 -5.70
C LEU A 436 -10.18 0.37 -5.75
N ASN A 437 -9.01 0.68 -6.32
CA ASN A 437 -7.88 -0.27 -6.31
C ASN A 437 -7.45 -0.64 -4.88
N ALA A 438 -7.36 0.35 -3.99
CA ALA A 438 -7.01 0.13 -2.59
C ALA A 438 -8.08 -0.68 -1.84
N LEU A 439 -9.36 -0.41 -2.10
CA LEU A 439 -10.47 -1.17 -1.55
C LEU A 439 -10.53 -2.62 -2.08
N GLY A 440 -10.21 -2.82 -3.37
CA GLY A 440 -10.05 -4.15 -3.96
C GLY A 440 -8.95 -4.95 -3.27
N MET A 441 -7.81 -4.31 -2.97
CA MET A 441 -6.71 -4.97 -2.24
C MET A 441 -7.15 -5.32 -0.82
N PHE A 442 -7.79 -4.39 -0.11
CA PHE A 442 -8.36 -4.63 1.21
C PHE A 442 -9.28 -5.87 1.25
N TYR A 443 -10.10 -6.07 0.22
CA TYR A 443 -10.95 -7.25 0.12
C TYR A 443 -10.18 -8.54 -0.20
N ILE A 444 -9.17 -8.50 -1.07
CA ILE A 444 -8.31 -9.67 -1.33
C ILE A 444 -7.61 -10.14 -0.06
N TYR A 445 -7.04 -9.22 0.73
CA TYR A 445 -6.31 -9.57 1.95
C TYR A 445 -7.19 -10.24 3.02
N GLN A 446 -8.50 -10.02 2.96
CA GLN A 446 -9.49 -10.70 3.82
C GLN A 446 -10.13 -11.95 3.18
N GLY A 447 -9.71 -12.36 1.99
CA GLY A 447 -10.35 -13.45 1.25
C GLY A 447 -11.76 -13.14 0.72
N LYS A 448 -12.18 -11.87 0.74
CA LYS A 448 -13.49 -11.36 0.27
C LYS A 448 -13.47 -11.14 -1.24
N TYR A 449 -13.23 -12.21 -2.00
CA TYR A 449 -13.00 -12.12 -3.44
C TYR A 449 -14.24 -11.66 -4.24
N ALA A 450 -15.44 -11.95 -3.74
CA ALA A 450 -16.69 -11.56 -4.40
C ALA A 450 -16.94 -10.04 -4.32
N GLU A 451 -16.46 -9.41 -3.25
CA GLU A 451 -16.51 -7.96 -3.02
C GLU A 451 -15.40 -7.23 -3.79
N ALA A 452 -14.23 -7.86 -3.95
CA ALA A 452 -13.11 -7.29 -4.71
C ALA A 452 -13.40 -7.18 -6.22
N GLU A 453 -14.05 -8.18 -6.81
CA GLU A 453 -14.29 -8.25 -8.26
C GLU A 453 -15.03 -7.04 -8.86
N PRO A 454 -16.19 -6.61 -8.34
CA PRO A 454 -16.90 -5.45 -8.90
C PRO A 454 -16.11 -4.15 -8.76
N VAL A 455 -15.36 -4.00 -7.67
CA VAL A 455 -14.54 -2.81 -7.39
C VAL A 455 -13.37 -2.70 -8.39
N TYR A 456 -12.64 -3.78 -8.63
CA TYR A 456 -11.56 -3.79 -9.63
C TYR A 456 -12.08 -3.63 -11.07
N LYS A 457 -13.22 -4.25 -11.40
CA LYS A 457 -13.85 -4.05 -12.72
C LYS A 457 -14.25 -2.60 -12.94
N ARG A 458 -14.80 -1.93 -11.92
CA ARG A 458 -15.13 -0.50 -11.98
C ARG A 458 -13.86 0.36 -12.14
N SER A 459 -12.83 0.09 -11.36
CA SER A 459 -11.53 0.78 -11.49
C SER A 459 -10.95 0.65 -12.91
N LEU A 460 -10.93 -0.56 -13.47
CA LEU A 460 -10.46 -0.79 -14.83
C LEU A 460 -11.29 0.00 -15.86
N ALA A 461 -12.62 -0.04 -15.77
CA ALA A 461 -13.50 0.68 -16.69
C ALA A 461 -13.27 2.20 -16.66
N ILE A 462 -13.10 2.77 -15.45
CA ILE A 462 -12.78 4.18 -15.25
C ILE A 462 -11.43 4.52 -15.88
N THR A 463 -10.40 3.71 -15.60
CA THR A 463 -9.03 3.93 -16.11
C THR A 463 -8.99 3.86 -17.64
N GLU A 464 -9.66 2.86 -18.24
CA GLU A 464 -9.76 2.71 -19.69
C GLU A 464 -10.48 3.89 -20.36
N LYS A 465 -11.54 4.40 -19.72
CA LYS A 465 -12.29 5.54 -20.24
C LYS A 465 -11.51 6.86 -20.15
N ARG A 466 -10.75 7.06 -19.07
CA ARG A 466 -10.00 8.31 -18.83
C ARG A 466 -8.70 8.37 -19.63
N PHE A 467 -7.89 7.32 -19.56
CA PHE A 467 -6.54 7.34 -20.15
C PHE A 467 -6.46 6.57 -21.48
N GLY A 468 -7.48 5.78 -21.81
CA GLY A 468 -7.52 4.94 -22.98
C GLY A 468 -7.06 3.50 -22.70
N PRO A 469 -7.38 2.57 -23.61
CA PRO A 469 -7.13 1.14 -23.43
C PRO A 469 -5.65 0.75 -23.49
N GLU A 470 -4.78 1.66 -23.95
CA GLU A 470 -3.34 1.45 -24.21
C GLU A 470 -2.43 2.21 -23.23
N HIS A 471 -3.00 2.76 -22.14
CA HIS A 471 -2.25 3.54 -21.16
C HIS A 471 -1.57 2.67 -20.09
N ASN A 472 -0.45 3.13 -19.52
CA ASN A 472 0.26 2.40 -18.46
C ASN A 472 -0.60 2.18 -17.20
N ASP A 473 -1.46 3.12 -16.84
CA ASP A 473 -2.40 2.95 -15.72
C ASP A 473 -3.45 1.88 -16.01
N THR A 474 -3.89 1.76 -17.27
CA THR A 474 -4.77 0.66 -17.70
C THR A 474 -4.06 -0.68 -17.50
N ALA A 475 -2.77 -0.77 -17.81
CA ALA A 475 -1.97 -1.96 -17.53
C ALA A 475 -1.87 -2.29 -16.02
N ALA A 476 -1.81 -1.28 -15.16
CA ALA A 476 -1.83 -1.47 -13.71
C ALA A 476 -3.19 -2.00 -13.22
N ALA A 477 -4.30 -1.41 -13.68
CA ALA A 477 -5.65 -1.87 -13.35
C ALA A 477 -5.92 -3.30 -13.83
N LEU A 478 -5.46 -3.65 -15.05
CA LEU A 478 -5.52 -5.02 -15.59
C LEU A 478 -4.75 -6.01 -14.71
N ASN A 479 -3.54 -5.64 -14.26
CA ASN A 479 -2.73 -6.49 -13.39
C ASN A 479 -3.40 -6.73 -12.03
N ASN A 480 -4.06 -5.70 -11.45
CA ASN A 480 -4.77 -5.85 -10.19
C ASN A 480 -5.98 -6.79 -10.29
N LEU A 481 -6.78 -6.66 -11.36
CA LEU A 481 -7.89 -7.57 -11.62
C LEU A 481 -7.40 -9.00 -11.94
N ALA A 482 -6.29 -9.12 -12.67
CA ALA A 482 -5.67 -10.43 -12.90
C ALA A 482 -5.21 -11.07 -11.59
N TRP A 483 -4.63 -10.28 -10.68
CA TRP A 483 -4.17 -10.76 -9.38
C TRP A 483 -5.32 -11.25 -8.51
N LEU A 484 -6.48 -10.60 -8.56
CA LEU A 484 -7.71 -11.14 -7.97
C LEU A 484 -8.04 -12.54 -8.52
N TYR A 485 -8.03 -12.70 -9.84
CA TYR A 485 -8.34 -13.99 -10.46
C TYR A 485 -7.28 -15.06 -10.17
N VAL A 486 -6.00 -14.70 -10.06
CA VAL A 486 -4.94 -15.59 -9.58
C VAL A 486 -5.25 -16.08 -8.16
N ASN A 487 -5.62 -15.18 -7.24
CA ASN A 487 -6.02 -15.56 -5.87
C ASN A 487 -7.28 -16.43 -5.86
N GLN A 488 -8.22 -16.24 -6.80
CA GLN A 488 -9.39 -17.10 -6.99
C GLN A 488 -9.10 -18.41 -7.75
N ARG A 489 -7.85 -18.67 -8.18
CA ARG A 489 -7.45 -19.79 -9.05
C ARG A 489 -8.13 -19.80 -10.43
N LYS A 490 -8.62 -18.64 -10.88
CA LYS A 490 -9.20 -18.43 -12.22
C LYS A 490 -8.12 -18.02 -13.22
N PHE A 491 -7.13 -18.89 -13.46
CA PHE A 491 -5.98 -18.59 -14.33
C PHE A 491 -6.37 -18.28 -15.78
N ALA A 492 -7.40 -18.96 -16.30
CA ALA A 492 -7.95 -18.70 -17.62
C ALA A 492 -8.52 -17.27 -17.76
N ASP A 493 -9.04 -16.69 -16.67
CA ASP A 493 -9.53 -15.31 -16.64
C ASP A 493 -8.39 -14.31 -16.37
N ALA A 494 -7.38 -14.70 -15.60
CA ALA A 494 -6.21 -13.86 -15.28
C ALA A 494 -5.28 -13.65 -16.46
N ARG A 495 -4.97 -14.73 -17.20
CA ARG A 495 -3.94 -14.74 -18.25
C ARG A 495 -4.16 -13.69 -19.35
N PRO A 496 -5.36 -13.54 -19.95
CA PRO A 496 -5.58 -12.52 -20.97
C PRO A 496 -5.37 -11.09 -20.46
N LEU A 497 -5.65 -10.83 -19.18
CA LEU A 497 -5.44 -9.52 -18.56
C LEU A 497 -3.95 -9.21 -18.37
N ILE A 498 -3.16 -10.20 -17.92
CA ILE A 498 -1.71 -10.07 -17.77
C ILE A 498 -1.05 -9.87 -19.14
N GLU A 499 -1.41 -10.68 -20.13
CA GLU A 499 -0.88 -10.58 -21.49
C GLU A 499 -1.18 -9.21 -22.13
N ARG A 500 -2.40 -8.70 -21.93
CA ARG A 500 -2.77 -7.34 -22.39
C ARG A 500 -1.97 -6.26 -21.66
N GLY A 501 -1.85 -6.33 -20.33
CA GLY A 501 -1.04 -5.38 -19.56
C GLY A 501 0.45 -5.40 -19.94
N LEU A 502 0.97 -6.59 -20.23
CA LEU A 502 2.34 -6.80 -20.72
C LEU A 502 2.55 -6.16 -22.10
N ALA A 503 1.61 -6.33 -23.03
CA ALA A 503 1.67 -5.71 -24.36
C ALA A 503 1.66 -4.18 -24.30
N ILE A 504 0.83 -3.60 -23.43
CA ILE A 504 0.79 -2.15 -23.18
C ILE A 504 2.14 -1.67 -22.63
N ARG A 505 2.65 -2.30 -21.57
CA ARG A 505 3.93 -1.90 -20.94
C ARG A 505 5.12 -2.05 -21.88
N LYS A 506 5.13 -3.10 -22.71
CA LYS A 506 6.12 -3.28 -23.79
C LYS A 506 6.13 -2.08 -24.74
N LYS A 507 4.95 -1.59 -25.14
CA LYS A 507 4.81 -0.48 -26.09
C LYS A 507 5.16 0.88 -25.46
N VAL A 508 4.73 1.13 -24.22
CA VAL A 508 4.87 2.43 -23.54
C VAL A 508 6.24 2.60 -22.89
N LEU A 509 6.73 1.59 -22.17
CA LEU A 509 7.97 1.67 -21.39
C LEU A 509 9.19 1.05 -22.10
N GLY A 510 8.95 0.21 -23.10
CA GLY A 510 9.98 -0.60 -23.76
C GLY A 510 10.29 -1.91 -23.04
N GLU A 511 10.99 -2.82 -23.74
CA GLU A 511 11.28 -4.18 -23.25
C GLU A 511 12.40 -4.25 -22.20
N GLU A 512 13.17 -3.18 -22.02
CA GLU A 512 14.26 -3.14 -21.03
C GLU A 512 13.78 -2.56 -19.69
N HIS A 513 12.52 -2.14 -19.56
CA HIS A 513 12.05 -1.48 -18.35
C HIS A 513 11.83 -2.48 -17.18
N PRO A 514 12.26 -2.18 -15.93
CA PRO A 514 12.09 -3.07 -14.78
C PRO A 514 10.65 -3.50 -14.52
N VAL A 515 9.68 -2.58 -14.73
CA VAL A 515 8.25 -2.88 -14.58
C VAL A 515 7.78 -3.93 -15.60
N TYR A 516 8.30 -3.90 -16.84
CA TYR A 516 8.01 -4.94 -17.83
C TYR A 516 8.58 -6.31 -17.41
N ALA A 517 9.78 -6.34 -16.84
CA ALA A 517 10.36 -7.56 -16.27
C ALA A 517 9.50 -8.14 -15.12
N ARG A 518 8.93 -7.28 -14.27
CA ARG A 518 8.00 -7.71 -13.21
C ARG A 518 6.72 -8.34 -13.77
N ASN A 519 6.17 -7.83 -14.87
CA ASN A 519 5.04 -8.48 -15.53
C ASN A 519 5.39 -9.84 -16.12
N LEU A 520 6.58 -9.99 -16.71
CA LEU A 520 7.06 -11.29 -17.20
C LEU A 520 7.15 -12.30 -16.05
N HIS A 521 7.68 -11.86 -14.90
CA HIS A 521 7.70 -12.68 -13.69
C HIS A 521 6.27 -13.06 -13.24
N ASN A 522 5.32 -12.13 -13.21
CA ASN A 522 3.93 -12.44 -12.86
C ASN A 522 3.27 -13.43 -13.83
N LEU A 523 3.55 -13.30 -15.14
CA LEU A 523 3.08 -14.26 -16.13
C LEU A 523 3.73 -15.63 -15.94
N ALA A 524 5.01 -15.68 -15.54
CA ALA A 524 5.68 -16.93 -15.18
C ALA A 524 5.00 -17.61 -14.00
N ASN A 525 4.61 -16.86 -12.97
CA ASN A 525 3.85 -17.40 -11.83
C ASN A 525 2.51 -18.01 -12.27
N VAL A 526 1.80 -17.37 -13.20
CA VAL A 526 0.58 -17.97 -13.78
C VAL A 526 0.91 -19.23 -14.60
N ALA A 527 1.97 -19.22 -15.39
CA ALA A 527 2.40 -20.39 -16.15
C ALA A 527 2.79 -21.57 -15.24
N LEU A 528 3.46 -21.32 -14.11
CA LEU A 528 3.77 -22.34 -13.09
C LEU A 528 2.49 -22.96 -12.54
N GLU A 529 1.50 -22.13 -12.22
CA GLU A 529 0.21 -22.59 -11.70
C GLU A 529 -0.60 -23.39 -12.76
N GLU A 530 -0.43 -23.07 -14.04
CA GLU A 530 -0.94 -23.84 -15.18
C GLU A 530 -0.10 -25.10 -15.49
N ARG A 531 0.96 -25.39 -14.72
CA ARG A 531 1.95 -26.46 -14.96
C ARG A 531 2.69 -26.37 -16.30
N LYS A 532 2.83 -25.16 -16.85
CA LYS A 532 3.58 -24.86 -18.07
C LYS A 532 5.02 -24.46 -17.71
N PHE A 533 5.79 -25.43 -17.24
CA PHE A 533 7.12 -25.19 -16.67
C PHE A 533 8.13 -24.60 -17.66
N GLU A 534 8.09 -25.03 -18.92
CA GLU A 534 8.98 -24.51 -19.97
C GLU A 534 8.66 -23.04 -20.29
N GLU A 535 7.38 -22.67 -20.33
CA GLU A 535 6.95 -21.28 -20.53
C GLU A 535 7.39 -20.41 -19.35
N ALA A 536 7.15 -20.87 -18.11
CA ALA A 536 7.59 -20.18 -16.91
C ALA A 536 9.11 -19.96 -16.88
N GLN A 537 9.89 -20.97 -17.27
CA GLN A 537 11.35 -20.88 -17.34
C GLN A 537 11.78 -19.77 -18.30
N GLN A 538 11.24 -19.73 -19.52
CA GLN A 538 11.57 -18.72 -20.52
C GLN A 538 11.23 -17.30 -20.05
N LEU A 539 10.08 -17.14 -19.37
CA LEU A 539 9.63 -15.86 -18.84
C LEU A 539 10.53 -15.38 -17.69
N LEU A 540 10.89 -16.24 -16.74
CA LEU A 540 11.80 -15.91 -15.64
C LEU A 540 13.21 -15.59 -16.15
N GLU A 541 13.75 -16.34 -17.11
CA GLU A 541 15.05 -16.06 -17.72
C GLU A 541 15.07 -14.68 -18.40
N LYS A 542 13.99 -14.33 -19.12
CA LYS A 542 13.85 -13.02 -19.76
C LYS A 542 13.74 -11.90 -18.72
N ALA A 543 12.92 -12.08 -17.69
CA ALA A 543 12.79 -11.14 -16.58
C ALA A 543 14.14 -10.92 -15.87
N LEU A 544 14.85 -12.01 -15.57
CA LEU A 544 16.13 -11.98 -14.89
C LEU A 544 17.19 -11.25 -15.70
N LYS A 545 17.23 -11.44 -17.01
CA LYS A 545 18.16 -10.75 -17.90
C LYS A 545 17.99 -9.23 -17.83
N ILE A 546 16.73 -8.76 -17.91
CA ILE A 546 16.40 -7.33 -17.85
C ILE A 546 16.74 -6.76 -16.46
N GLN A 547 16.32 -7.44 -15.39
CA GLN A 547 16.58 -7.02 -14.01
C GLN A 547 18.08 -6.95 -13.71
N LYS A 548 18.87 -7.95 -14.13
CA LYS A 548 20.33 -7.91 -13.99
C LYS A 548 20.96 -6.72 -14.72
N ALA A 549 20.48 -6.39 -15.91
CA ALA A 549 21.02 -5.30 -16.71
C ALA A 549 20.68 -3.92 -16.14
N VAL A 550 19.46 -3.73 -15.63
CA VAL A 550 18.96 -2.40 -15.21
C VAL A 550 19.07 -2.16 -13.72
N LEU A 551 18.66 -3.13 -12.90
CA LEU A 551 18.65 -3.02 -11.44
C LEU A 551 19.96 -3.50 -10.81
N GLY A 552 20.75 -4.28 -11.56
CA GLY A 552 21.94 -4.96 -11.07
C GLY A 552 21.63 -6.26 -10.35
N THR A 553 22.67 -7.03 -10.02
CA THR A 553 22.55 -8.37 -9.44
C THR A 553 22.19 -8.38 -7.96
N LYS A 554 22.37 -7.25 -7.25
CA LYS A 554 22.10 -7.12 -5.81
C LYS A 554 20.68 -6.65 -5.49
N HIS A 555 19.91 -6.23 -6.48
CA HIS A 555 18.55 -5.75 -6.25
C HIS A 555 17.63 -6.90 -5.83
N GLN A 556 16.70 -6.63 -4.90
CA GLN A 556 15.79 -7.65 -4.35
C GLN A 556 14.98 -8.37 -5.43
N ASP A 557 14.37 -7.63 -6.38
CA ASP A 557 13.66 -8.22 -7.54
C ASP A 557 14.54 -9.19 -8.35
N THR A 558 15.83 -8.88 -8.54
CA THR A 558 16.77 -9.74 -9.26
C THR A 558 17.06 -11.01 -8.47
N ILE A 559 17.33 -10.89 -7.16
CA ILE A 559 17.60 -12.02 -6.27
C ILE A 559 16.37 -12.93 -6.17
N ALA A 560 15.17 -12.36 -6.06
CA ALA A 560 13.92 -13.11 -6.03
C ALA A 560 13.75 -13.95 -7.31
N THR A 561 13.87 -13.33 -8.50
CA THR A 561 13.79 -14.06 -9.78
C THR A 561 14.88 -15.13 -9.91
N MET A 562 16.10 -14.91 -9.39
CA MET A 562 17.15 -15.93 -9.38
C MET A 562 16.76 -17.15 -8.55
N ARG A 563 16.19 -16.94 -7.35
CA ARG A 563 15.75 -18.04 -6.48
C ARG A 563 14.56 -18.78 -7.08
N ASP A 564 13.58 -18.07 -7.63
CA ASP A 564 12.40 -18.72 -8.22
C ASP A 564 12.78 -19.55 -9.47
N LEU A 565 13.77 -19.08 -10.25
CA LEU A 565 14.33 -19.85 -11.36
C LEU A 565 15.14 -21.07 -10.86
N ALA A 566 15.89 -20.94 -9.76
CA ALA A 566 16.61 -22.05 -9.15
C ALA A 566 15.66 -23.14 -8.62
N ASP A 567 14.58 -22.73 -7.94
CA ASP A 567 13.52 -23.61 -7.46
C ASP A 567 12.86 -24.35 -8.63
N LEU A 568 12.59 -23.65 -9.75
CA LEU A 568 12.06 -24.26 -10.97
C LEU A 568 13.02 -25.27 -11.59
N PHE A 569 14.32 -24.96 -11.66
CA PHE A 569 15.33 -25.90 -12.14
C PHE A 569 15.42 -27.15 -11.25
N HIS A 570 15.38 -26.97 -9.94
CA HIS A 570 15.37 -28.08 -9.00
C HIS A 570 14.13 -28.97 -9.19
N GLN A 571 12.94 -28.38 -9.38
CA GLN A 571 11.70 -29.13 -9.65
C GLN A 571 11.78 -29.90 -10.97
N ASN A 572 12.43 -29.33 -11.98
CA ASN A 572 12.65 -29.95 -13.28
C ASN A 572 13.87 -30.88 -13.32
N LYS A 573 14.45 -31.24 -12.16
CA LYS A 573 15.62 -32.13 -12.01
C LYS A 573 16.90 -31.63 -12.69
N LYS A 574 16.97 -30.33 -12.98
CA LYS A 574 18.15 -29.62 -13.48
C LYS A 574 18.99 -29.14 -12.30
N TYR A 575 19.51 -30.11 -11.54
CA TYR A 575 20.11 -29.86 -10.23
C TYR A 575 21.42 -29.06 -10.30
N SER A 576 22.17 -29.16 -11.41
CA SER A 576 23.40 -28.39 -11.60
C SER A 576 23.10 -26.90 -11.79
N GLU A 577 22.12 -26.57 -12.63
CA GLU A 577 21.72 -25.19 -12.89
C GLU A 577 21.05 -24.54 -11.66
N ALA A 578 20.30 -25.33 -10.90
CA ALA A 578 19.76 -24.90 -9.60
C ALA A 578 20.90 -24.58 -8.61
N GLU A 579 21.89 -25.47 -8.49
CA GLU A 579 23.07 -25.26 -7.64
C GLU A 579 23.81 -23.97 -8.02
N ASP A 580 24.06 -23.73 -9.30
CA ASP A 580 24.77 -22.54 -9.78
C ASP A 580 24.06 -21.24 -9.38
N LEU A 581 22.72 -21.20 -9.52
CA LEU A 581 21.93 -20.06 -9.10
C LEU A 581 21.91 -19.88 -7.59
N TYR A 582 21.71 -20.93 -6.80
CA TYR A 582 21.75 -20.82 -5.34
C TYR A 582 23.13 -20.37 -4.85
N ARG A 583 24.23 -20.85 -5.43
CA ARG A 583 25.58 -20.39 -5.12
C ARG A 583 25.79 -18.93 -5.47
N ALA A 584 25.26 -18.48 -6.61
CA ALA A 584 25.33 -17.08 -6.99
C ALA A 584 24.57 -16.19 -5.98
N VAL A 585 23.38 -16.61 -5.53
CA VAL A 585 22.62 -15.91 -4.49
C VAL A 585 23.38 -15.90 -3.16
N LEU A 586 23.89 -17.06 -2.72
CA LEU A 586 24.64 -17.20 -1.47
C LEU A 586 25.84 -16.25 -1.41
N LYS A 587 26.56 -16.06 -2.52
CA LYS A 587 27.69 -15.13 -2.60
C LYS A 587 27.27 -13.68 -2.34
N TYR A 588 26.04 -13.29 -2.68
CA TYR A 588 25.53 -11.95 -2.39
C TYR A 588 25.10 -11.82 -0.93
N ASP A 589 24.43 -12.85 -0.42
CA ASP A 589 23.95 -12.86 0.96
C ASP A 589 25.10 -12.93 1.98
N GLU A 590 26.22 -13.64 1.69
CA GLU A 590 27.39 -13.70 2.58
C GLU A 590 28.22 -12.39 2.66
N VAL A 591 28.07 -11.47 1.70
CA VAL A 591 28.87 -10.22 1.59
C VAL A 591 28.12 -9.01 2.16
N SER A 592 26.85 -9.15 2.54
CA SER A 592 26.09 -8.08 3.19
C SER A 592 26.44 -8.00 4.68
N ASP A 593 26.79 -6.81 5.19
CA ASP A 593 27.01 -6.59 6.64
C ASP A 593 25.72 -6.83 7.46
N ASP A 594 24.56 -6.84 6.79
CA ASP A 594 23.23 -7.17 7.31
C ASP A 594 22.74 -8.56 6.87
N ALA A 595 23.66 -9.48 6.50
CA ALA A 595 23.31 -10.82 6.03
C ALA A 595 22.32 -11.49 7.00
N ASP A 596 21.08 -11.68 6.54
CA ASP A 596 20.09 -12.46 7.26
C ASP A 596 20.63 -13.89 7.32
N ARG A 597 21.22 -14.25 8.46
CA ARG A 597 21.89 -15.54 8.69
C ARG A 597 20.98 -16.71 8.31
N ALA A 598 19.67 -16.51 8.37
CA ALA A 598 18.71 -17.53 8.01
C ALA A 598 18.47 -17.67 6.50
N LEU A 599 18.58 -16.59 5.72
CA LEU A 599 18.66 -16.68 4.25
C LEU A 599 19.88 -17.51 3.82
N VAL A 600 21.03 -17.22 4.43
CA VAL A 600 22.28 -17.96 4.19
C VAL A 600 22.08 -19.44 4.52
N ALA A 601 21.49 -19.77 5.67
CA ALA A 601 21.18 -21.16 6.02
C ALA A 601 20.22 -21.85 5.02
N ALA A 602 19.18 -21.15 4.56
CA ALA A 602 18.22 -21.69 3.58
C ALA A 602 18.88 -21.98 2.22
N ASP A 603 19.70 -21.06 1.71
CA ASP A 603 20.40 -21.24 0.44
C ASP A 603 21.47 -22.34 0.54
N LEU A 604 22.16 -22.46 1.67
CA LEU A 604 23.07 -23.58 1.95
C LEU A 604 22.34 -24.92 1.90
N GLU A 605 21.14 -25.03 2.47
CA GLU A 605 20.34 -26.27 2.41
C GLU A 605 19.83 -26.58 1.00
N ASN A 606 19.47 -25.56 0.23
CA ASN A 606 19.06 -25.72 -1.17
C ASN A 606 20.24 -26.21 -2.04
N ILE A 607 21.45 -25.71 -1.79
CA ILE A 607 22.69 -26.21 -2.40
C ILE A 607 22.92 -27.67 -1.97
N SER A 608 22.82 -27.98 -0.68
CA SER A 608 22.96 -29.36 -0.17
C SER A 608 21.99 -30.31 -0.83
N ARG A 609 20.71 -29.93 -0.99
CA ARG A 609 19.70 -30.76 -1.64
C ARG A 609 20.06 -31.02 -3.09
N SER A 610 20.44 -29.98 -3.83
CA SER A 610 20.87 -30.09 -5.22
C SER A 610 22.08 -31.01 -5.36
N LEU A 611 23.03 -30.95 -4.42
CA LEU A 611 24.21 -31.81 -4.38
C LEU A 611 23.89 -33.27 -4.06
N ILE A 612 22.97 -33.53 -3.11
CA ILE A 612 22.51 -34.88 -2.77
C ILE A 612 21.88 -35.55 -4.00
N GLU A 613 21.02 -34.83 -4.71
CA GLU A 613 20.37 -35.32 -5.93
C GLU A 613 21.39 -35.59 -7.07
N GLN A 614 22.52 -34.88 -7.07
CA GLN A 614 23.67 -35.14 -7.94
C GLN A 614 24.61 -36.26 -7.43
N SER A 615 24.26 -36.98 -6.36
CA SER A 615 25.12 -37.97 -5.69
C SER A 615 26.43 -37.43 -5.12
N ARG A 616 26.52 -36.11 -4.88
CA ARG A 616 27.68 -35.40 -4.29
C ARG A 616 27.48 -35.19 -2.78
N GLY A 617 27.19 -36.28 -2.07
CA GLY A 617 26.82 -36.25 -0.64
C GLY A 617 27.92 -35.72 0.29
N ASP A 618 29.19 -35.97 -0.04
CA ASP A 618 30.33 -35.50 0.77
C ASP A 618 30.47 -33.97 0.72
N GLU A 619 30.25 -33.37 -0.45
CA GLU A 619 30.20 -31.91 -0.60
C GLU A 619 28.94 -31.34 0.06
N ALA A 620 27.79 -32.01 -0.12
CA ALA A 620 26.53 -31.59 0.50
C ALA A 620 26.66 -31.49 2.01
N LYS A 621 27.41 -32.41 2.64
CA LYS A 621 27.65 -32.44 4.09
C LYS A 621 28.30 -31.17 4.61
N VAL A 622 29.26 -30.58 3.88
CA VAL A 622 29.89 -29.31 4.26
C VAL A 622 28.85 -28.19 4.38
N PHE A 623 27.95 -28.10 3.40
CA PHE A 623 26.87 -27.11 3.39
C PHE A 623 25.79 -27.41 4.45
N ILE A 624 25.47 -28.69 4.69
CA ILE A 624 24.53 -29.11 5.75
C ILE A 624 25.08 -28.73 7.13
N ASP A 625 26.34 -29.03 7.39
CA ASP A 625 26.96 -28.76 8.69
C ASP A 625 27.05 -27.25 8.93
N LYS A 626 27.40 -26.46 7.91
CA LYS A 626 27.38 -24.99 7.97
C LYS A 626 25.97 -24.43 8.17
N ALA A 627 24.97 -24.94 7.45
CA ALA A 627 23.58 -24.54 7.64
C ALA A 627 23.08 -24.88 9.06
N ARG A 628 23.45 -26.04 9.60
CA ARG A 628 23.12 -26.46 10.96
C ARG A 628 23.78 -25.58 12.00
N GLU A 629 25.06 -25.23 11.84
CA GLU A 629 25.77 -24.31 12.74
C GLU A 629 25.08 -22.96 12.80
N ILE A 630 24.67 -22.42 11.63
CA ILE A 630 23.96 -21.14 11.58
C ILE A 630 22.57 -21.27 12.23
N LYS A 631 21.81 -22.33 11.95
CA LYS A 631 20.49 -22.58 12.56
C LYS A 631 20.54 -22.74 14.07
N ALA A 632 21.61 -23.34 14.61
CA ALA A 632 21.80 -23.50 16.06
C ALA A 632 21.88 -22.16 16.81
N GLN A 633 22.14 -21.07 16.10
CA GLN A 633 22.19 -19.72 16.65
C GLN A 633 20.84 -18.98 16.51
N LEU A 634 19.86 -19.56 15.83
CA LEU A 634 18.54 -18.96 15.61
C LEU A 634 17.56 -19.33 16.74
N PRO A 635 16.62 -18.44 17.07
CA PRO A 635 15.63 -18.71 18.11
C PRO A 635 14.73 -19.91 17.73
N GLY A 636 14.38 -20.74 18.72
CA GLY A 636 13.49 -21.89 18.52
C GLY A 636 14.10 -23.12 17.84
N PHE A 637 15.42 -23.12 17.56
CA PHE A 637 16.11 -24.32 17.08
C PHE A 637 16.26 -25.35 18.20
N ASN A 638 15.71 -26.54 17.99
CA ASN A 638 15.92 -27.70 18.84
C ASN A 638 16.59 -28.77 17.98
N ASP A 639 17.77 -29.25 18.37
CA ASP A 639 18.63 -30.13 17.55
C ASP A 639 18.04 -31.53 17.31
N GLY A 640 16.84 -31.79 17.86
CA GLY A 640 16.14 -33.06 17.75
C GLY A 640 16.79 -34.19 18.55
N SER A 641 17.81 -33.95 19.36
CA SER A 641 18.49 -34.99 20.16
C SER A 641 17.65 -35.49 21.34
N GLU A 642 16.62 -34.76 21.76
CA GLU A 642 15.59 -35.27 22.68
C GLU A 642 14.34 -35.72 21.91
N GLY A 643 14.32 -37.00 21.53
CA GLY A 643 13.07 -37.70 21.19
C GLY A 643 12.80 -38.02 19.72
N HIS A 644 13.78 -37.94 18.81
CA HIS A 644 13.64 -38.46 17.43
C HIS A 644 13.68 -40.01 17.35
N ALA A 645 12.92 -40.68 18.22
CA ALA A 645 12.51 -42.06 18.00
C ALA A 645 11.14 -42.08 17.27
N ILE A 646 11.06 -41.46 16.08
CA ILE A 646 10.15 -42.00 15.08
C ILE A 646 10.87 -43.21 14.54
N SER A 647 10.57 -44.36 15.14
CA SER A 647 10.81 -45.64 14.53
C SER A 647 10.18 -45.60 13.13
N LEU A 648 11.01 -45.43 12.10
CA LEU A 648 10.73 -45.85 10.73
C LEU A 648 10.69 -47.39 10.72
N GLY A 649 9.82 -47.96 11.54
CA GLY A 649 9.46 -49.35 11.47
C GLY A 649 8.63 -49.52 10.21
N ALA A 650 9.13 -50.31 9.26
CA ALA A 650 8.31 -50.91 8.24
C ALA A 650 7.01 -51.42 8.89
N LEU A 651 5.87 -50.85 8.47
CA LEU A 651 4.55 -51.20 8.98
C LEU A 651 4.36 -52.71 8.83
N LYS A 652 4.39 -53.43 9.95
CA LYS A 652 3.78 -54.77 10.00
C LYS A 652 2.28 -54.56 9.88
N HIS A 653 1.78 -55.13 8.80
CA HIS A 653 0.39 -55.14 8.41
C HIS A 653 -0.36 -56.16 9.28
N ASP A 654 -1.10 -55.72 10.29
CA ASP A 654 -2.12 -56.58 10.92
C ASP A 654 -3.37 -56.53 10.05
N GLY A 655 -3.46 -57.49 9.13
CA GLY A 655 -4.64 -57.67 8.29
C GLY A 655 -5.81 -58.20 9.11
N ASN A 656 -6.87 -57.40 9.27
CA ASN A 656 -8.25 -57.92 9.27
C ASN A 656 -9.41 -56.90 9.23
N ALA A 657 -9.18 -55.59 9.09
CA ALA A 657 -10.28 -54.66 8.84
C ALA A 657 -10.53 -54.50 7.33
N PRO A 658 -11.75 -54.77 6.80
CA PRO A 658 -12.04 -54.56 5.39
C PRO A 658 -11.96 -53.07 5.08
N LEU A 659 -10.95 -52.65 4.32
CA LEU A 659 -10.85 -51.28 3.82
C LEU A 659 -12.05 -51.00 2.90
N LYS A 660 -12.92 -50.07 3.32
CA LYS A 660 -14.06 -49.61 2.54
C LYS A 660 -13.68 -48.38 1.69
N ALA A 661 -14.35 -48.21 0.55
CA ALA A 661 -14.24 -46.97 -0.22
C ALA A 661 -14.80 -45.78 0.57
N VAL A 662 -14.28 -44.58 0.31
CA VAL A 662 -14.84 -43.34 0.88
C VAL A 662 -16.21 -43.09 0.26
N ALA A 663 -17.27 -43.21 1.06
CA ALA A 663 -18.64 -43.04 0.57
C ALA A 663 -18.92 -41.58 0.21
N ASP A 664 -18.59 -40.65 1.10
CA ASP A 664 -18.77 -39.22 0.94
C ASP A 664 -17.69 -38.43 1.68
N LYS A 665 -17.63 -37.11 1.48
CA LYS A 665 -16.63 -36.24 2.11
C LYS A 665 -17.25 -34.97 2.66
N TRP A 666 -16.87 -34.61 3.87
CA TRP A 666 -17.40 -33.46 4.61
C TRP A 666 -16.26 -32.63 5.20
N ALA A 667 -16.40 -31.31 5.21
CA ALA A 667 -15.40 -30.45 5.82
C ALA A 667 -15.98 -29.26 6.60
N LEU A 668 -15.45 -29.03 7.80
CA LEU A 668 -15.59 -27.77 8.51
C LEU A 668 -14.27 -27.01 8.41
N VAL A 669 -14.32 -25.79 7.88
CA VAL A 669 -13.16 -24.94 7.65
C VAL A 669 -13.36 -23.65 8.42
N VAL A 670 -12.43 -23.32 9.32
CA VAL A 670 -12.50 -22.18 10.24
C VAL A 670 -11.29 -21.29 10.03
N GLY A 671 -11.49 -19.97 9.92
CA GLY A 671 -10.41 -18.99 9.74
C GLY A 671 -10.71 -17.68 10.44
N ILE A 672 -9.83 -17.18 11.31
CA ILE A 672 -10.12 -15.99 12.13
C ILE A 672 -8.97 -15.00 12.02
N SER A 673 -9.20 -13.89 11.31
CA SER A 673 -8.24 -12.79 11.20
C SER A 673 -8.68 -11.57 12.00
N ASN A 674 -9.99 -11.31 12.06
CA ASN A 674 -10.56 -10.14 12.73
C ASN A 674 -11.16 -10.53 14.08
N PHE A 675 -10.34 -10.53 15.13
CA PHE A 675 -10.77 -10.84 16.49
C PHE A 675 -11.52 -9.67 17.13
N LYS A 676 -12.42 -9.97 18.07
CA LYS A 676 -13.09 -8.95 18.88
C LYS A 676 -12.11 -8.20 19.77
N ASP A 677 -11.05 -8.87 20.23
CA ASP A 677 -9.92 -8.26 20.92
C ASP A 677 -8.93 -7.71 19.87
N PRO A 678 -8.77 -6.36 19.76
CA PRO A 678 -7.92 -5.76 18.75
C PRO A 678 -6.42 -5.92 19.03
N SER A 679 -6.03 -6.46 20.19
CA SER A 679 -4.62 -6.76 20.51
C SER A 679 -4.11 -8.02 19.81
N ILE A 680 -5.01 -8.89 19.36
CA ILE A 680 -4.69 -10.11 18.62
C ILE A 680 -4.55 -9.74 17.15
N ASN A 681 -3.38 -9.99 16.57
CA ASN A 681 -3.11 -9.68 15.17
C ASN A 681 -2.72 -10.96 14.42
N LEU A 682 -3.63 -11.39 13.54
CA LEU A 682 -3.39 -12.45 12.57
C LEU A 682 -4.02 -12.01 11.25
N ARG A 683 -3.21 -11.86 10.22
CA ARG A 683 -3.53 -11.25 8.94
C ARG A 683 -4.38 -12.16 8.08
N PHE A 684 -3.89 -13.38 7.83
CA PHE A 684 -4.37 -14.18 6.70
C PHE A 684 -5.24 -15.39 7.07
N ALA A 685 -5.45 -15.70 8.34
CA ALA A 685 -6.18 -16.90 8.75
C ALA A 685 -7.58 -17.07 8.13
N ALA A 686 -8.36 -16.00 8.01
CA ALA A 686 -9.65 -16.03 7.31
C ALA A 686 -9.47 -16.32 5.80
N LYS A 687 -8.46 -15.73 5.16
CA LYS A 687 -8.11 -15.98 3.76
C LYS A 687 -7.58 -17.40 3.55
N ASP A 688 -6.72 -17.90 4.43
CA ASP A 688 -6.19 -19.25 4.40
C ASP A 688 -7.31 -20.30 4.47
N ALA A 689 -8.32 -20.07 5.31
CA ALA A 689 -9.53 -20.88 5.35
C ALA A 689 -10.33 -20.82 4.04
N VAL A 690 -10.49 -19.63 3.42
CA VAL A 690 -11.14 -19.49 2.12
C VAL A 690 -10.37 -20.27 1.03
N ASP A 691 -9.06 -20.13 1.00
CA ASP A 691 -8.19 -20.76 0.00
C ASP A 691 -8.16 -22.29 0.16
N PHE A 692 -8.10 -22.79 1.41
CA PHE A 692 -8.19 -24.22 1.69
C PHE A 692 -9.57 -24.79 1.34
N ARG A 693 -10.66 -24.08 1.64
CA ARG A 693 -12.02 -24.46 1.18
C ARG A 693 -12.08 -24.55 -0.34
N ASN A 694 -11.51 -23.58 -1.04
CA ASN A 694 -11.51 -23.57 -2.50
C ASN A 694 -10.73 -24.77 -3.05
N TYR A 695 -9.57 -25.10 -2.48
CA TYR A 695 -8.85 -26.34 -2.79
C TYR A 695 -9.73 -27.58 -2.60
N LEU A 696 -10.43 -27.70 -1.46
CA LEU A 696 -11.29 -28.86 -1.20
C LEU A 696 -12.39 -29.03 -2.26
N ILE A 697 -13.03 -27.94 -2.65
CA ILE A 697 -14.16 -27.95 -3.60
C ILE A 697 -13.68 -28.19 -5.04
N PHE A 698 -12.69 -27.44 -5.49
CA PHE A 698 -12.32 -27.40 -6.91
C PHE A 698 -11.28 -28.45 -7.30
N GLU A 699 -10.45 -28.91 -6.36
CA GLU A 699 -9.33 -29.81 -6.65
C GLU A 699 -9.41 -31.12 -5.87
N ALA A 700 -9.94 -31.09 -4.65
CA ALA A 700 -10.06 -32.26 -3.81
C ALA A 700 -11.43 -32.95 -3.92
N ASN A 701 -12.28 -32.64 -4.89
CA ASN A 701 -13.55 -33.35 -5.15
C ASN A 701 -14.56 -33.33 -3.98
N PHE A 702 -14.63 -32.27 -3.16
CA PHE A 702 -15.70 -32.08 -2.17
C PHE A 702 -16.89 -31.35 -2.81
N LYS A 703 -18.13 -31.70 -2.46
CA LYS A 703 -19.27 -30.91 -2.89
C LYS A 703 -19.32 -29.56 -2.16
N PRO A 704 -19.68 -28.45 -2.83
CA PRO A 704 -19.72 -27.12 -2.20
C PRO A 704 -20.60 -27.03 -0.93
N ASP A 705 -21.72 -27.76 -0.89
CA ASP A 705 -22.65 -27.82 0.25
C ASP A 705 -22.16 -28.74 1.38
N HIS A 706 -21.17 -29.59 1.12
CA HIS A 706 -20.51 -30.46 2.09
C HIS A 706 -19.31 -29.79 2.78
N VAL A 707 -18.97 -28.55 2.41
CA VAL A 707 -17.90 -27.76 3.02
C VAL A 707 -18.48 -26.50 3.66
N LYS A 708 -18.47 -26.43 5.00
CA LYS A 708 -18.87 -25.21 5.74
C LYS A 708 -17.65 -24.38 6.06
N LEU A 709 -17.77 -23.08 5.80
CA LEU A 709 -16.78 -22.06 6.12
C LEU A 709 -17.30 -21.18 7.25
N LEU A 710 -16.53 -21.03 8.32
CA LEU A 710 -16.76 -20.04 9.37
C LEU A 710 -15.57 -19.09 9.41
N THR A 711 -15.80 -17.81 9.16
CA THR A 711 -14.77 -16.78 9.25
C THR A 711 -15.13 -15.66 10.21
N ASP A 712 -14.10 -15.11 10.88
CA ASP A 712 -14.19 -13.96 11.78
C ASP A 712 -15.38 -14.05 12.75
N GLN A 713 -16.27 -13.06 12.76
CA GLN A 713 -17.45 -13.00 13.63
C GLN A 713 -18.39 -14.23 13.56
N ASN A 714 -18.36 -14.99 12.46
CA ASN A 714 -19.13 -16.22 12.33
C ASN A 714 -18.44 -17.43 12.96
N ALA A 715 -17.14 -17.34 13.22
CA ALA A 715 -16.31 -18.35 13.88
C ALA A 715 -16.24 -18.11 15.39
N SER A 716 -17.40 -17.90 16.02
CA SER A 716 -17.50 -17.89 17.47
C SER A 716 -17.31 -19.29 18.05
N ARG A 717 -16.90 -19.37 19.33
CA ARG A 717 -16.69 -20.64 20.03
C ARG A 717 -17.91 -21.54 19.92
N ASP A 718 -19.07 -20.98 20.23
CA ASP A 718 -20.33 -21.72 20.21
C ASP A 718 -20.74 -22.15 18.80
N ASN A 719 -20.48 -21.31 17.78
CA ASN A 719 -20.80 -21.68 16.41
C ASN A 719 -19.87 -22.79 15.89
N ILE A 720 -18.56 -22.74 16.20
CA ILE A 720 -17.60 -23.78 15.82
C ILE A 720 -18.02 -25.12 16.45
N VAL A 721 -18.21 -25.13 17.78
CA VAL A 721 -18.60 -26.34 18.52
C VAL A 721 -19.94 -26.88 18.03
N ALA A 722 -20.93 -26.03 17.79
CA ALA A 722 -22.24 -26.45 17.30
C ALA A 722 -22.14 -27.12 15.92
N HIS A 723 -21.36 -26.58 14.97
CA HIS A 723 -21.21 -27.16 13.63
C HIS A 723 -20.42 -28.47 13.64
N LEU A 724 -19.45 -28.64 14.57
CA LEU A 724 -18.79 -29.94 14.79
C LEU A 724 -19.75 -30.98 15.38
N GLY A 725 -20.61 -30.55 16.30
CA GLY A 725 -21.58 -31.41 16.97
C GLY A 725 -22.97 -31.35 16.33
N ASP A 726 -23.96 -31.10 17.18
CA ASP A 726 -25.37 -31.35 16.90
C ASP A 726 -25.99 -30.48 15.82
N LYS A 727 -25.37 -29.38 15.38
CA LYS A 727 -25.94 -28.52 14.35
C LYS A 727 -25.76 -29.10 12.94
N TRP A 728 -24.63 -29.77 12.68
CA TRP A 728 -24.29 -30.16 11.31
C TRP A 728 -23.49 -31.45 11.19
N LEU A 729 -22.18 -31.43 11.48
CA LEU A 729 -21.25 -32.49 11.06
C LEU A 729 -21.66 -33.87 11.61
N ARG A 730 -22.01 -33.93 12.91
CA ARG A 730 -22.55 -35.15 13.56
C ARG A 730 -23.79 -35.74 12.89
N ARG A 731 -24.64 -34.90 12.28
CA ARG A 731 -25.89 -35.34 11.63
C ARG A 731 -25.68 -35.88 10.22
N VAL A 732 -24.64 -35.42 9.54
CA VAL A 732 -24.42 -35.69 8.10
C VAL A 732 -23.33 -36.73 7.85
N SER A 733 -22.33 -36.81 8.74
CA SER A 733 -21.23 -37.77 8.64
C SER A 733 -21.67 -39.18 8.98
N ARG A 734 -21.14 -40.16 8.25
CA ARG A 734 -21.35 -41.60 8.45
C ARG A 734 -20.00 -42.32 8.58
N PRO A 735 -19.97 -43.55 9.14
CA PRO A 735 -18.73 -44.29 9.38
C PRO A 735 -17.81 -44.40 8.15
N ASP A 736 -18.41 -44.61 6.98
CA ASP A 736 -17.70 -44.85 5.73
C ASP A 736 -17.27 -43.58 4.96
N ASP A 737 -17.50 -42.39 5.52
CA ASP A 737 -17.10 -41.12 4.92
C ASP A 737 -15.63 -40.75 5.21
N LEU A 738 -15.22 -39.57 4.73
CA LEU A 738 -14.01 -38.84 5.14
C LEU A 738 -14.41 -37.47 5.67
N VAL A 739 -13.97 -37.13 6.89
CA VAL A 739 -14.19 -35.82 7.51
C VAL A 739 -12.88 -35.06 7.59
N VAL A 740 -12.89 -33.80 7.15
CA VAL A 740 -11.76 -32.86 7.28
C VAL A 740 -12.16 -31.70 8.18
N VAL A 741 -11.37 -31.41 9.21
CA VAL A 741 -11.53 -30.22 10.03
C VAL A 741 -10.29 -29.38 9.89
N TYR A 742 -10.44 -28.18 9.34
CA TYR A 742 -9.37 -27.22 9.17
C TYR A 742 -9.63 -26.01 10.07
N VAL A 743 -8.62 -25.59 10.82
CA VAL A 743 -8.68 -24.40 11.69
C VAL A 743 -7.41 -23.59 11.47
N SER A 744 -7.58 -22.32 11.05
CA SER A 744 -6.54 -21.31 11.07
C SER A 744 -6.93 -20.18 12.03
N SER A 745 -6.13 -20.00 13.09
CA SER A 745 -6.39 -18.99 14.12
C SER A 745 -5.15 -18.78 15.00
N HIS A 746 -5.24 -17.86 15.97
CA HIS A 746 -4.25 -17.71 17.01
C HIS A 746 -4.36 -18.84 18.05
N GLY A 747 -3.23 -19.24 18.64
CA GLY A 747 -3.15 -20.21 19.73
C GLY A 747 -2.57 -19.60 21.01
N THR A 748 -2.97 -20.10 22.18
CA THR A 748 -2.35 -19.70 23.45
C THR A 748 -1.14 -20.58 23.79
N SER A 749 -0.23 -20.07 24.62
CA SER A 749 0.93 -20.81 25.14
C SER A 749 0.71 -21.19 26.60
N ALA A 750 0.79 -22.49 26.92
CA ALA A 750 0.67 -23.04 28.27
C ALA A 750 1.61 -22.39 29.32
N ARG A 751 2.73 -21.78 28.91
CA ARG A 751 3.67 -21.15 29.86
C ARG A 751 3.19 -19.81 30.44
N LYS A 752 2.13 -19.20 29.89
CA LYS A 752 1.62 -17.88 30.34
C LYS A 752 0.31 -17.93 31.11
N GLU A 753 -0.43 -19.04 31.09
CA GLU A 753 -1.75 -19.14 31.73
C GLU A 753 -1.87 -20.39 32.61
N ILE A 754 -2.75 -20.31 33.61
CA ILE A 754 -2.90 -21.30 34.68
C ILE A 754 -3.43 -22.63 34.10
N GLY A 755 -2.58 -23.66 34.09
CA GLY A 755 -2.89 -25.03 33.64
C GLY A 755 -2.24 -25.33 32.30
N ASP A 756 -1.50 -26.44 32.18
CA ASP A 756 -0.66 -26.74 31.00
C ASP A 756 -1.45 -27.14 29.72
N ALA A 757 -2.53 -26.42 29.38
CA ALA A 757 -3.36 -26.64 28.20
C ALA A 757 -3.31 -25.43 27.26
N ASN A 758 -3.14 -25.70 25.95
CA ASN A 758 -3.22 -24.69 24.90
C ASN A 758 -4.65 -24.59 24.35
N PHE A 759 -5.06 -23.38 24.00
CA PHE A 759 -6.40 -23.07 23.51
C PHE A 759 -6.33 -22.44 22.12
N ILE A 760 -7.31 -22.78 21.28
CA ILE A 760 -7.63 -22.06 20.04
C ILE A 760 -8.42 -20.81 20.42
N VAL A 761 -7.97 -19.67 19.91
CA VAL A 761 -8.64 -18.38 20.05
C VAL A 761 -9.78 -18.33 19.04
N ALA A 762 -11.02 -18.24 19.51
CA ALA A 762 -12.20 -17.96 18.68
C ALA A 762 -12.41 -16.43 18.57
N TYR A 763 -13.36 -16.00 17.74
CA TYR A 763 -13.62 -14.57 17.48
C TYR A 763 -13.75 -13.71 18.75
N GLU A 764 -14.51 -14.19 19.73
CA GLU A 764 -14.82 -13.50 20.99
C GLU A 764 -13.93 -13.92 22.17
N THR A 765 -12.91 -14.76 21.94
CA THR A 765 -12.03 -15.21 23.02
C THR A 765 -11.29 -14.04 23.65
N ASN A 766 -11.31 -13.99 24.98
CA ASN A 766 -10.56 -13.01 25.75
C ASN A 766 -9.22 -13.63 26.17
N MET A 767 -8.12 -13.07 25.69
CA MET A 767 -6.76 -13.54 25.99
C MET A 767 -6.39 -13.43 27.48
N SER A 768 -7.07 -12.61 28.27
CA SER A 768 -6.84 -12.59 29.72
C SER A 768 -7.53 -13.74 30.47
N ASN A 769 -8.37 -14.51 29.79
CA ASN A 769 -9.12 -15.64 30.34
C ASN A 769 -9.47 -16.64 29.23
N ALA A 770 -8.44 -17.17 28.56
CA ALA A 770 -8.63 -18.09 27.44
C ALA A 770 -9.26 -19.42 27.90
N VAL A 771 -9.05 -19.81 29.16
CA VAL A 771 -9.63 -21.03 29.74
C VAL A 771 -11.15 -21.06 29.66
N LEU A 772 -11.85 -19.95 29.94
CA LEU A 772 -13.31 -19.90 29.90
C LEU A 772 -13.90 -19.52 28.54
N SER A 773 -13.10 -18.90 27.67
CA SER A 773 -13.58 -18.25 26.44
C SER A 773 -12.97 -18.80 25.14
N GLY A 774 -11.93 -19.62 25.22
CA GLY A 774 -11.29 -20.32 24.11
C GLY A 774 -11.84 -21.75 23.91
N ILE A 775 -11.26 -22.45 22.94
CA ILE A 775 -11.53 -23.88 22.69
C ILE A 775 -10.26 -24.67 23.05
N PRO A 776 -10.28 -25.60 24.00
CA PRO A 776 -9.11 -26.44 24.30
C PRO A 776 -8.65 -27.15 23.03
N MET A 777 -7.35 -27.10 22.70
CA MET A 777 -6.84 -27.78 21.50
C MET A 777 -7.09 -29.30 21.56
N GLN A 778 -7.11 -29.88 22.76
CA GLN A 778 -7.42 -31.29 23.01
C GLN A 778 -8.86 -31.66 22.62
N PHE A 779 -9.79 -30.71 22.59
CA PHE A 779 -11.15 -30.95 22.11
C PHE A 779 -11.16 -31.49 20.68
N PHE A 780 -10.25 -31.00 19.83
CA PHE A 780 -10.12 -31.47 18.45
C PHE A 780 -9.46 -32.85 18.38
N THR A 781 -8.54 -33.18 19.28
CA THR A 781 -7.79 -34.44 19.19
C THR A 781 -8.51 -35.60 19.86
N THR A 782 -8.97 -35.46 21.10
CA THR A 782 -9.66 -36.55 21.81
C THR A 782 -11.18 -36.46 21.69
N GLY A 783 -11.75 -35.25 21.75
CA GLY A 783 -13.21 -35.07 21.82
C GLY A 783 -13.94 -35.29 20.49
N ILE A 784 -13.29 -35.06 19.35
CA ILE A 784 -14.01 -35.06 18.07
C ILE A 784 -14.55 -36.44 17.67
N LYS A 785 -13.83 -37.53 17.96
CA LYS A 785 -14.29 -38.89 17.63
C LYS A 785 -15.51 -39.31 18.45
N ASP A 786 -15.67 -38.74 19.63
CA ASP A 786 -16.86 -38.96 20.47
C ASP A 786 -18.07 -38.15 19.94
N LEU A 787 -17.83 -37.12 19.12
CA LEU A 787 -18.85 -36.24 18.57
C LEU A 787 -19.38 -36.70 17.21
N ILE A 788 -18.54 -37.24 16.33
CA ILE A 788 -18.91 -37.57 14.95
C ILE A 788 -18.88 -39.09 14.68
N ASP A 789 -19.90 -39.60 14.00
CA ASP A 789 -20.00 -41.02 13.61
C ASP A 789 -19.23 -41.25 12.30
N CYS A 790 -17.90 -41.05 12.31
CA CYS A 790 -17.02 -41.19 11.14
C CYS A 790 -15.74 -41.94 11.51
N GLU A 791 -15.34 -42.93 10.70
CA GLU A 791 -14.12 -43.70 10.95
C GLU A 791 -12.85 -43.01 10.42
N ARG A 792 -12.97 -42.01 9.54
CA ARG A 792 -11.83 -41.32 8.90
C ARG A 792 -11.87 -39.82 9.16
N VAL A 793 -10.98 -39.34 10.01
CA VAL A 793 -10.92 -37.92 10.40
C VAL A 793 -9.53 -37.36 10.14
N VAL A 794 -9.47 -36.25 9.40
CA VAL A 794 -8.25 -35.48 9.19
C VAL A 794 -8.43 -34.11 9.82
N ILE A 795 -7.52 -33.74 10.71
CA ILE A 795 -7.52 -32.44 11.38
C ILE A 795 -6.28 -31.68 10.95
N ILE A 796 -6.47 -30.43 10.56
CA ILE A 796 -5.41 -29.54 10.09
C ILE A 796 -5.51 -28.26 10.90
N MET A 797 -4.46 -27.97 11.66
CA MET A 797 -4.38 -26.83 12.55
C MET A 797 -3.24 -25.91 12.12
N ASP A 798 -3.60 -24.80 11.49
CA ASP A 798 -2.71 -23.67 11.29
C ASP A 798 -2.83 -22.72 12.49
N VAL A 799 -2.22 -23.13 13.61
CA VAL A 799 -2.37 -22.45 14.90
C VAL A 799 -1.02 -22.48 15.62
N CYS A 800 -0.61 -21.34 16.18
CA CYS A 800 0.62 -21.22 16.98
C CYS A 800 0.61 -22.21 18.16
N HIS A 801 1.78 -22.73 18.53
CA HIS A 801 1.94 -23.71 19.61
C HIS A 801 1.19 -25.04 19.37
N GLY A 802 0.92 -25.36 18.10
CA GLY A 802 0.12 -26.52 17.69
C GLY A 802 0.71 -27.88 18.12
N GLY A 803 2.01 -27.98 18.40
CA GLY A 803 2.64 -29.22 18.85
C GLY A 803 2.24 -29.67 20.27
N ALA A 804 1.59 -28.82 21.07
CA ALA A 804 1.11 -29.18 22.42
C ALA A 804 0.04 -30.29 22.40
N LEU A 805 -0.49 -30.61 21.22
CA LEU A 805 -1.35 -31.76 20.97
C LEU A 805 -0.70 -33.12 21.31
N ARG A 806 0.63 -33.16 21.50
CA ARG A 806 1.35 -34.36 21.97
C ARG A 806 1.29 -34.59 23.48
N GLN A 807 0.85 -33.62 24.28
CA GLN A 807 0.79 -33.75 25.74
C GLN A 807 -0.37 -34.67 26.16
N LYS A 808 -0.16 -35.47 27.22
CA LYS A 808 -1.15 -36.42 27.75
C LYS A 808 -2.44 -35.71 28.17
N SER A 809 -3.53 -36.47 28.36
CA SER A 809 -4.87 -35.95 28.67
C SER A 809 -4.85 -34.87 29.76
N ILE A 810 -5.79 -33.91 29.69
CA ILE A 810 -5.99 -32.87 30.71
C ILE A 810 -5.98 -33.46 32.13
N GLU A 811 -6.53 -34.66 32.32
CA GLU A 811 -6.56 -35.39 33.60
C GLU A 811 -5.16 -35.75 34.14
N SER A 812 -4.22 -36.10 33.26
CA SER A 812 -2.84 -36.44 33.66
C SER A 812 -1.98 -35.21 33.94
N VAL A 813 -2.20 -34.12 33.20
CA VAL A 813 -1.56 -32.82 33.44
C VAL A 813 -2.02 -32.22 34.77
N ILE A 814 -3.32 -32.33 35.09
CA ILE A 814 -3.88 -31.91 36.38
C ILE A 814 -3.23 -32.69 37.54
N ALA A 815 -3.00 -33.99 37.37
CA ALA A 815 -2.40 -34.85 38.40
C ALA A 815 -0.94 -34.51 38.73
N GLU A 816 -0.20 -33.88 37.80
CA GLU A 816 1.22 -33.53 37.96
C GLU A 816 1.44 -32.07 38.42
N SER A 817 0.38 -31.27 38.56
CA SER A 817 0.46 -29.85 38.94
C SER A 817 0.64 -29.62 40.47
N ARG A 818 1.39 -28.56 40.85
CA ARG A 818 1.74 -28.24 42.25
C ARG A 818 0.48 -28.09 43.15
N PRO A 819 0.56 -28.45 44.45
CA PRO A 819 -0.62 -28.62 45.32
C PRO A 819 -1.47 -27.36 45.56
N GLY A 820 -0.98 -26.16 45.23
CA GLY A 820 -1.76 -24.91 45.31
C GLY A 820 -2.64 -24.62 44.09
N SER A 821 -2.25 -25.06 42.88
CA SER A 821 -3.03 -24.87 41.64
C SER A 821 -4.03 -25.99 41.39
N ALA A 822 -3.79 -27.18 41.96
CA ALA A 822 -4.63 -28.37 41.74
C ALA A 822 -6.12 -28.17 42.14
N LYS A 823 -6.41 -27.38 43.18
CA LYS A 823 -7.79 -27.16 43.64
C LYS A 823 -8.58 -26.25 42.70
N GLN A 824 -7.95 -25.19 42.21
CA GLN A 824 -8.54 -24.25 41.26
C GLN A 824 -8.65 -24.88 39.87
N SER A 825 -7.63 -25.64 39.45
CA SER A 825 -7.67 -26.44 38.21
C SER A 825 -8.73 -27.55 38.26
N ALA A 826 -8.93 -28.20 39.42
CA ALA A 826 -10.00 -29.20 39.59
C ALA A 826 -11.40 -28.58 39.59
N GLU A 827 -11.59 -27.40 40.20
CA GLU A 827 -12.86 -26.67 40.18
C GLU A 827 -13.20 -26.16 38.77
N ILE A 828 -12.21 -25.67 38.01
CA ILE A 828 -12.37 -25.25 36.62
C ILE A 828 -12.63 -26.46 35.71
N ALA A 829 -11.89 -27.55 35.85
CA ALA A 829 -12.12 -28.78 35.08
C ALA A 829 -13.49 -29.41 35.39
N ALA A 830 -13.95 -29.35 36.65
CA ALA A 830 -15.29 -29.80 37.02
C ALA A 830 -16.38 -28.87 36.46
N ALA A 831 -16.16 -27.55 36.46
CA ALA A 831 -17.08 -26.58 35.86
C ALA A 831 -17.15 -26.75 34.34
N GLU A 832 -16.02 -26.99 33.66
CA GLU A 832 -15.93 -27.19 32.22
C GLU A 832 -16.52 -28.55 31.81
N LYS A 833 -16.24 -29.62 32.55
CA LYS A 833 -16.89 -30.94 32.39
C LYS A 833 -18.41 -30.84 32.57
N ALA A 834 -18.88 -30.15 33.61
CA ALA A 834 -20.31 -29.93 33.84
C ALA A 834 -20.96 -29.03 32.76
N LYS A 835 -20.22 -28.10 32.15
CA LYS A 835 -20.69 -27.26 31.04
C LYS A 835 -20.73 -28.04 29.72
N LEU A 836 -19.71 -28.87 29.46
CA LEU A 836 -19.64 -29.80 28.32
C LEU A 836 -20.72 -30.89 28.40
N GLU A 837 -20.99 -31.44 29.58
CA GLU A 837 -22.08 -32.40 29.82
C GLU A 837 -23.47 -31.74 29.68
N LYS A 838 -23.62 -30.45 30.03
CA LYS A 838 -24.85 -29.67 29.77
C LYS A 838 -25.05 -29.32 28.30
N LEU A 839 -23.97 -29.13 27.55
CA LEU A 839 -23.99 -28.91 26.09
C LEU A 839 -24.26 -30.20 25.30
N HIS A 840 -24.00 -31.37 25.90
CA HIS A 840 -24.23 -32.68 25.29
C HIS A 840 -24.99 -33.64 26.24
N PRO A 841 -26.33 -33.54 26.37
CA PRO A 841 -27.12 -34.33 27.32
C PRO A 841 -27.20 -35.85 27.05
N GLY A 842 -26.40 -36.41 26.12
CA GLY A 842 -26.55 -37.76 25.59
C GLY A 842 -25.33 -38.68 25.65
N SER A 843 -24.19 -38.26 26.20
CA SER A 843 -22.95 -39.05 26.26
C SER A 843 -22.94 -40.08 27.41
N LYS A 844 -24.04 -40.81 27.63
CA LYS A 844 -24.01 -42.05 28.42
C LYS A 844 -23.68 -43.22 27.52
N ALA A 845 -22.47 -43.76 27.70
CA ALA A 845 -22.01 -45.10 27.34
C ALA A 845 -22.92 -45.90 26.41
N LEU A 846 -22.67 -45.84 25.10
CA LEU A 846 -23.14 -46.84 24.15
C LEU A 846 -21.98 -47.78 23.83
N VAL A 847 -21.86 -48.85 24.62
CA VAL A 847 -21.16 -50.07 24.21
C VAL A 847 -21.94 -50.62 23.01
N ARG A 848 -21.45 -50.38 21.78
CA ARG A 848 -22.03 -51.00 20.58
C ARG A 848 -21.47 -52.42 20.44
N ASN A 849 -22.35 -53.40 20.62
CA ASN A 849 -22.11 -54.79 20.21
C ASN A 849 -21.94 -54.87 18.68
N PRO A 850 -20.91 -55.55 18.15
CA PRO A 850 -20.76 -55.74 16.72
C PRO A 850 -21.62 -56.93 16.29
N ASN A 851 -22.80 -56.66 15.73
CA ASN A 851 -23.53 -57.64 14.92
C ASN A 851 -24.40 -56.90 13.90
N MET A 852 -23.88 -56.70 12.70
CA MET A 852 -24.71 -56.56 11.51
C MET A 852 -23.99 -57.12 10.28
N THR A 853 -24.56 -58.19 9.77
CA THR A 853 -24.27 -58.84 8.49
C THR A 853 -24.69 -57.90 7.35
N ILE A 854 -23.82 -57.68 6.36
CA ILE A 854 -24.20 -56.98 5.11
C ILE A 854 -23.73 -57.79 3.90
N SER A 855 -24.69 -58.03 3.00
CA SER A 855 -24.58 -58.74 1.72
C SER A 855 -23.76 -57.97 0.69
N THR A 856 -22.99 -58.70 -0.10
CA THR A 856 -22.23 -58.25 -1.26
C THR A 856 -23.12 -57.96 -2.46
N ALA A 857 -22.98 -56.77 -3.08
CA ALA A 857 -23.03 -56.54 -4.54
C ALA A 857 -22.81 -55.04 -4.85
N GLY A 858 -21.87 -54.73 -5.75
CA GLY A 858 -21.74 -53.39 -6.34
C GLY A 858 -20.29 -52.96 -6.59
N SER A 859 -19.80 -53.25 -7.79
CA SER A 859 -18.51 -52.81 -8.35
C SER A 859 -18.40 -51.28 -8.44
N GLY A 860 -17.38 -50.73 -7.78
CA GLY A 860 -16.88 -49.37 -8.01
C GLY A 860 -15.46 -49.29 -7.45
N ASP A 861 -14.47 -49.11 -8.33
CA ASP A 861 -13.05 -48.95 -7.99
C ASP A 861 -12.82 -47.66 -7.20
N GLY A 862 -13.20 -47.66 -5.92
CA GLY A 862 -12.83 -46.63 -4.95
C GLY A 862 -11.54 -47.04 -4.24
N LEU A 863 -10.55 -46.14 -4.19
CA LEU A 863 -9.32 -46.38 -3.45
C LEU A 863 -9.67 -46.70 -1.99
N LYS A 864 -9.19 -47.84 -1.51
CA LYS A 864 -9.44 -48.37 -0.18
C LYS A 864 -8.56 -47.64 0.85
N ILE A 865 -9.15 -46.71 1.61
CA ILE A 865 -8.44 -45.87 2.59
C ILE A 865 -8.57 -46.45 4.00
N GLY A 866 -7.51 -46.31 4.82
CA GLY A 866 -7.50 -46.68 6.23
C GLY A 866 -8.55 -45.97 7.09
N SER A 867 -8.55 -46.25 8.39
CA SER A 867 -9.43 -45.61 9.38
C SER A 867 -8.63 -45.11 10.59
N GLY A 868 -9.15 -44.08 11.24
CA GLY A 868 -8.53 -43.44 12.38
C GLY A 868 -8.55 -41.92 12.27
N GLN A 869 -7.60 -41.29 12.96
CA GLN A 869 -7.45 -39.84 12.96
C GLN A 869 -6.01 -39.45 12.67
N ILE A 870 -5.84 -38.53 11.72
CA ILE A 870 -4.57 -37.87 11.41
C ILE A 870 -4.70 -36.41 11.82
N ILE A 871 -3.67 -35.88 12.49
CA ILE A 871 -3.60 -34.47 12.88
C ILE A 871 -2.34 -33.87 12.28
N LEU A 872 -2.49 -32.76 11.56
CA LEU A 872 -1.42 -31.90 11.09
C LEU A 872 -1.48 -30.59 11.86
N ALA A 873 -0.38 -30.22 12.52
CA ALA A 873 -0.23 -28.94 13.19
C ALA A 873 0.90 -28.13 12.53
N SER A 874 0.74 -26.81 12.48
CA SER A 874 1.65 -25.94 11.75
C SER A 874 3.01 -25.71 12.41
N SER A 875 3.13 -25.97 13.72
CA SER A 875 4.36 -25.75 14.48
C SER A 875 4.50 -26.75 15.63
N GLU A 876 5.70 -26.89 16.20
CA GLU A 876 5.92 -27.55 17.49
C GLU A 876 5.29 -26.73 18.65
N SER A 877 5.26 -27.31 19.86
CA SER A 877 4.52 -26.74 21.02
C SER A 877 5.05 -25.39 21.51
N ASP A 878 6.33 -25.13 21.29
CA ASP A 878 7.07 -23.93 21.69
C ASP A 878 7.31 -22.97 20.52
N GLN A 879 6.87 -23.33 19.31
CA GLN A 879 7.03 -22.56 18.09
C GLN A 879 5.75 -21.85 17.66
N VAL A 880 5.90 -20.86 16.78
CA VAL A 880 4.82 -20.00 16.27
C VAL A 880 4.53 -20.35 14.81
N SER A 881 3.27 -20.19 14.37
CA SER A 881 2.93 -20.26 12.95
C SER A 881 3.05 -18.88 12.32
N TRP A 882 3.69 -18.81 11.15
CA TRP A 882 4.02 -17.54 10.50
C TRP A 882 3.28 -17.32 9.19
N GLU A 883 3.08 -16.05 8.90
CA GLU A 883 2.59 -15.54 7.63
C GLU A 883 3.74 -15.17 6.72
N SER A 884 3.51 -15.31 5.42
CA SER A 884 4.52 -14.99 4.43
C SER A 884 4.74 -13.48 4.33
N LYS A 885 5.98 -13.08 4.03
CA LYS A 885 6.33 -11.71 3.66
C LYS A 885 6.17 -11.44 2.16
N THR A 886 6.10 -12.50 1.34
CA THR A 886 6.16 -12.38 -0.13
C THR A 886 4.81 -12.61 -0.80
N TYR A 887 3.85 -13.22 -0.10
CA TYR A 887 2.48 -13.42 -0.58
C TYR A 887 1.46 -13.33 0.56
N ALA A 888 0.19 -13.09 0.20
CA ALA A 888 -0.88 -12.88 1.17
C ALA A 888 -1.49 -14.20 1.68
N ASN A 889 -0.73 -15.00 2.44
CA ASN A 889 -1.19 -16.24 3.10
C ASN A 889 -0.32 -16.60 4.31
N GLY A 890 -0.85 -17.48 5.18
CA GLY A 890 -0.04 -18.27 6.12
C GLY A 890 0.94 -19.17 5.35
N VAL A 891 2.19 -19.23 5.81
CA VAL A 891 3.23 -20.05 5.16
C VAL A 891 2.81 -21.52 5.18
N PHE A 892 2.35 -22.00 6.33
CA PHE A 892 1.89 -23.39 6.49
C PHE A 892 0.77 -23.75 5.51
N THR A 893 -0.30 -22.95 5.47
CA THR A 893 -1.47 -23.26 4.63
C THR A 893 -1.13 -23.21 3.15
N ARG A 894 -0.38 -22.19 2.69
CA ARG A 894 0.06 -22.11 1.30
C ARG A 894 0.89 -23.34 0.91
N GLN A 895 1.89 -23.68 1.72
CA GLN A 895 2.79 -24.80 1.44
C GLN A 895 2.09 -26.17 1.55
N LEU A 896 1.10 -26.30 2.42
CA LEU A 896 0.26 -27.50 2.51
C LEU A 896 -0.54 -27.71 1.23
N ILE A 897 -1.25 -26.68 0.77
CA ILE A 897 -2.05 -26.76 -0.47
C ILE A 897 -1.14 -27.08 -1.65
N GLU A 898 0.01 -26.41 -1.78
CA GLU A 898 0.98 -26.69 -2.85
C GLU A 898 1.52 -28.12 -2.78
N SER A 899 1.80 -28.62 -1.57
CA SER A 899 2.32 -29.98 -1.41
C SER A 899 1.27 -31.03 -1.75
N LEU A 900 0.00 -30.79 -1.40
CA LEU A 900 -1.13 -31.64 -1.79
C LEU A 900 -1.34 -31.70 -3.32
N ARG A 901 -0.87 -30.71 -4.08
CA ARG A 901 -0.99 -30.66 -5.54
C ARG A 901 0.08 -31.45 -6.29
N THR A 902 1.19 -31.80 -5.63
CA THR A 902 2.40 -32.30 -6.30
C THR A 902 2.13 -33.42 -7.32
N ASN A 903 1.28 -34.40 -7.00
CA ASN A 903 0.88 -35.52 -7.86
C ASN A 903 -0.63 -35.52 -8.17
N GLY A 904 -1.28 -34.36 -8.08
CA GLY A 904 -2.72 -34.21 -8.32
C GLY A 904 -3.56 -35.09 -7.40
N GLU A 905 -4.49 -35.87 -7.96
CA GLU A 905 -5.37 -36.75 -7.18
C GLU A 905 -4.64 -37.87 -6.42
N ASN A 906 -3.37 -38.14 -6.76
CA ASN A 906 -2.56 -39.23 -6.21
C ASN A 906 -1.60 -38.80 -5.09
N THR A 907 -1.68 -37.57 -4.60
CA THR A 907 -0.87 -37.16 -3.44
C THR A 907 -1.53 -37.60 -2.14
N SER A 908 -0.84 -38.43 -1.36
CA SER A 908 -1.29 -38.75 0.01
C SER A 908 -0.96 -37.63 0.99
N ILE A 909 -1.71 -37.54 2.09
CA ILE A 909 -1.45 -36.59 3.18
C ILE A 909 -0.02 -36.76 3.72
N GLN A 910 0.47 -37.99 3.83
CA GLN A 910 1.82 -38.30 4.28
C GLN A 910 2.88 -37.74 3.32
N GLN A 911 2.67 -37.87 2.01
CA GLN A 911 3.56 -37.28 0.99
C GLN A 911 3.52 -35.75 1.06
N ALA A 912 2.31 -35.17 1.12
CA ALA A 912 2.15 -33.72 1.24
C ALA A 912 2.82 -33.17 2.51
N TYR A 913 2.70 -33.85 3.64
CA TYR A 913 3.37 -33.45 4.89
C TYR A 913 4.88 -33.42 4.76
N ARG A 914 5.51 -34.45 4.15
CA ARG A 914 6.97 -34.49 3.98
C ARG A 914 7.49 -33.31 3.14
N LEU A 915 6.79 -32.98 2.07
CA LEU A 915 7.13 -31.86 1.19
C LEU A 915 6.88 -30.52 1.91
N MET A 916 5.69 -30.35 2.50
CA MET A 916 5.27 -29.12 3.17
C MET A 916 6.19 -28.79 4.34
N ARG A 917 6.56 -29.78 5.17
CA ARG A 917 7.44 -29.58 6.32
C ARG A 917 8.75 -28.90 5.91
N GLY A 918 9.42 -29.44 4.89
CA GLY A 918 10.66 -28.86 4.39
C GLY A 918 10.46 -27.45 3.83
N ARG A 919 9.39 -27.22 3.06
CA ARG A 919 9.11 -25.90 2.46
C ARG A 919 8.77 -24.83 3.50
N VAL A 920 7.99 -25.16 4.52
CA VAL A 920 7.66 -24.24 5.63
C VAL A 920 8.90 -23.88 6.42
N GLU A 921 9.68 -24.89 6.85
CA GLU A 921 10.92 -24.65 7.58
C GLU A 921 11.86 -23.74 6.78
N GLN A 922 11.99 -23.97 5.47
CA GLN A 922 12.83 -23.14 4.60
C GLN A 922 12.31 -21.72 4.43
N GLU A 923 11.02 -21.53 4.18
CA GLU A 923 10.47 -20.20 3.91
C GLU A 923 10.47 -19.31 5.16
N VAL A 924 10.07 -19.87 6.32
CA VAL A 924 10.05 -19.10 7.58
C VAL A 924 11.47 -18.73 7.99
N LEU A 925 12.39 -19.68 7.89
CA LEU A 925 13.79 -19.43 8.10
C LEU A 925 14.27 -18.30 7.17
N ARG A 926 14.04 -18.45 5.86
CA ARG A 926 14.42 -17.48 4.82
C ARG A 926 13.87 -16.08 5.13
N THR A 927 12.62 -15.96 5.56
CA THR A 927 11.96 -14.65 5.66
C THR A 927 12.04 -13.99 7.03
N ARG A 928 12.38 -14.75 8.08
CA ARG A 928 12.22 -14.30 9.47
C ARG A 928 13.36 -14.64 10.41
N ALA A 929 14.30 -15.48 9.99
CA ALA A 929 15.32 -16.02 10.89
C ALA A 929 14.78 -16.77 12.11
N GLU A 930 13.62 -17.38 11.95
CA GLU A 930 12.92 -18.15 12.97
C GLU A 930 12.61 -19.55 12.43
N ILE A 931 12.37 -20.51 13.33
CA ILE A 931 12.03 -21.88 12.93
C ILE A 931 10.56 -22.17 13.20
N GLN A 932 9.93 -22.74 12.19
CA GLN A 932 8.59 -23.33 12.28
C GLN A 932 8.66 -24.75 11.72
N THR A 933 8.45 -25.73 12.58
CA THR A 933 8.45 -27.15 12.25
C THR A 933 7.03 -27.70 12.31
N PRO A 934 6.40 -27.96 11.15
CA PRO A 934 5.14 -28.65 11.09
C PRO A 934 5.19 -30.06 11.69
N VAL A 935 4.10 -30.46 12.34
CA VAL A 935 3.98 -31.72 13.07
C VAL A 935 2.84 -32.57 12.50
N MET A 936 3.07 -33.88 12.37
CA MET A 936 2.02 -34.85 12.07
C MET A 936 1.89 -35.89 13.18
N VAL A 937 0.67 -36.14 13.65
CA VAL A 937 0.31 -37.18 14.63
C VAL A 937 -0.65 -38.17 13.98
N GLN A 938 -0.31 -39.46 14.03
CA GLN A 938 -1.06 -40.54 13.35
C GLN A 938 -1.25 -41.80 14.20
N ASN A 939 -1.02 -41.74 15.53
CA ASN A 939 -0.97 -42.92 16.40
C ASN A 939 -2.27 -43.74 16.45
N SER A 940 -3.41 -43.19 16.00
CA SER A 940 -4.70 -43.89 15.94
C SER A 940 -5.13 -44.30 14.52
N TRP A 941 -4.29 -44.04 13.51
CA TRP A 941 -4.54 -44.38 12.12
C TRP A 941 -4.08 -45.81 11.80
N HIS A 942 -4.94 -46.59 11.14
CA HIS A 942 -4.70 -47.97 10.76
C HIS A 942 -5.09 -48.18 9.29
N GLY A 943 -4.26 -48.88 8.52
CA GLY A 943 -4.53 -49.19 7.10
C GLY A 943 -3.84 -48.23 6.12
N GLY A 944 -4.38 -48.12 4.90
CA GLY A 944 -3.76 -47.39 3.79
C GLY A 944 -3.71 -45.87 3.93
N ASP A 945 -2.89 -45.23 3.11
CA ASP A 945 -2.69 -43.77 3.02
C ASP A 945 -3.99 -42.99 2.76
N VAL A 946 -4.05 -41.74 3.22
CA VAL A 946 -5.21 -40.85 3.02
C VAL A 946 -4.97 -39.93 1.83
N PHE A 947 -5.95 -39.87 0.93
CA PHE A 947 -5.95 -39.00 -0.24
C PHE A 947 -7.17 -38.09 -0.15
N LEU A 948 -6.96 -36.78 0.05
CA LEU A 948 -8.08 -35.83 0.13
C LEU A 948 -8.87 -35.75 -1.19
N SER A 949 -8.15 -35.90 -2.30
CA SER A 949 -8.68 -35.78 -3.65
C SER A 949 -9.37 -37.04 -4.18
N VAL A 950 -9.44 -38.12 -3.37
CA VAL A 950 -10.14 -39.35 -3.74
C VAL A 950 -11.59 -39.06 -4.13
N LYS A 951 -12.09 -39.63 -5.22
CA LYS A 951 -13.48 -39.44 -5.62
C LYS A 951 -14.42 -40.20 -4.67
N PRO A 952 -15.47 -39.55 -4.15
CA PRO A 952 -16.44 -40.23 -3.28
C PRO A 952 -17.24 -41.28 -4.08
N ALA A 953 -17.47 -42.45 -3.50
CA ALA A 953 -18.17 -43.55 -4.15
C ALA A 953 -19.69 -43.34 -4.23
N ALA A 954 -20.28 -42.62 -3.28
CA ALA A 954 -21.73 -42.38 -3.19
C ALA A 954 -22.05 -41.03 -2.53
N PRO A 955 -21.73 -39.89 -3.19
CA PRO A 955 -21.90 -38.57 -2.58
C PRO A 955 -23.38 -38.19 -2.45
N ARG A 956 -23.80 -37.86 -1.23
CA ARG A 956 -25.20 -37.64 -0.85
C ARG A 956 -25.68 -36.22 -1.19
N ALA A 957 -26.99 -36.01 -1.18
CA ALA A 957 -27.59 -34.68 -1.24
C ALA A 957 -27.91 -34.23 0.19
N VAL A 958 -27.73 -32.94 0.48
CA VAL A 958 -28.15 -32.37 1.77
C VAL A 958 -29.65 -32.09 1.70
N ASP A 959 -30.47 -32.80 2.49
CA ASP A 959 -31.90 -32.51 2.61
C ASP A 959 -32.10 -31.08 3.16
N GLY A 960 -32.58 -30.15 2.31
CA GLY A 960 -33.00 -28.81 2.75
C GLY A 960 -32.54 -27.59 1.95
N ALA A 961 -31.96 -27.70 0.75
CA ALA A 961 -31.65 -26.53 -0.08
C ALA A 961 -32.61 -26.42 -1.27
N GLN A 962 -33.64 -25.57 -1.13
CA GLN A 962 -34.29 -24.98 -2.30
C GLN A 962 -33.25 -24.19 -3.09
N HIS A 963 -33.11 -24.54 -4.37
CA HIS A 963 -32.23 -23.88 -5.33
C HIS A 963 -32.45 -22.36 -5.39
N SER A 964 -31.41 -21.57 -5.10
CA SER A 964 -31.23 -20.28 -5.73
C SER A 964 -30.12 -20.42 -6.79
N SER A 965 -30.52 -20.76 -8.01
CA SER A 965 -29.65 -20.81 -9.18
C SER A 965 -29.12 -19.42 -9.53
N LEU A 966 -27.80 -19.28 -9.67
CA LEU A 966 -27.19 -18.22 -10.48
C LEU A 966 -27.45 -18.49 -11.97
N PRO A 967 -27.66 -17.45 -12.81
CA PRO A 967 -28.17 -17.62 -14.16
C PRO A 967 -27.05 -17.98 -15.15
N GLY A 968 -26.99 -19.26 -15.53
CA GLY A 968 -26.22 -19.72 -16.68
C GLY A 968 -27.05 -19.58 -17.96
N LYS A 969 -26.71 -18.61 -18.81
CA LYS A 969 -27.19 -18.53 -20.20
C LYS A 969 -26.79 -19.81 -20.95
N THR A 970 -27.75 -20.66 -21.28
CA THR A 970 -27.65 -21.55 -22.45
C THR A 970 -28.99 -21.52 -23.18
N GLY A 971 -28.97 -21.09 -24.43
CA GLY A 971 -30.18 -20.97 -25.24
C GLY A 971 -29.87 -20.59 -26.67
N ALA A 972 -29.32 -21.54 -27.44
CA ALA A 972 -29.55 -21.61 -28.88
C ALA A 972 -29.17 -23.02 -29.38
N LYS A 973 -30.17 -23.90 -29.47
CA LYS A 973 -30.16 -25.04 -30.40
C LYS A 973 -31.15 -24.76 -31.52
N SER A 974 -30.64 -24.86 -32.74
CA SER A 974 -31.29 -25.14 -34.03
C SER A 974 -32.83 -25.18 -34.08
N LYS A 975 -33.39 -24.26 -34.85
CA LYS A 975 -34.13 -24.57 -36.09
C LYS A 975 -34.00 -23.43 -37.07
#